data_AF-A0A3L6KZW6-F1
#
_entry.id   AF-A0A3L6KZW6-F1
#
_cell.length_a   1.000
_cell.length_b   1.000
_cell.length_c   1.000
_cell.angle_alpha   90.00
_cell.angle_beta   90.00
_cell.angle_gamma   90.00
#
_symmetry.space_group_name_H-M   'P 1'
#
loop_
_entity.id
_entity.type
_entity.pdbx_description
1 polymer ?
#
loop_
_entity_poly.entity_id
_entity_poly.type
_entity_poly.pdbx_seq_one_letter_code
_entity_poly.pdbx_strand_id
1 'polypeptide(L)'
;MGAKPESLDERLQSIQAKLDLMHSDIKKLAPCVTADGREGRLASETAVSPSASAMAIGRGARFNVQRPTLDPGATATAANSSFLPPLAGSTAAGATATGAHSKKVVLTAAKSPEHTDALNNRRKAQAAKQKLQEFLKPMLTQPDSNDVNELANAPCAWLLSIALACSYVSGEKITIEDILRQNRLAMHYVSFPSVTLAELFDVTNEFVEGHPAMLRTKTRCEVVTFDTEAVDESCDGMGAEEQATIRTLSQFRKELSQNEENPMYIINFDPYLIEQHEIRMRLNYTENPDGEGLPDPIKPRWSAKNQGTFALITDFRPALHSVSFGVPLLLEDGRIVVEEHGVPLQTLYNALCVKDGYCNRSRGFVRVFVSERHMEKVPSIFPLGMLDGSLSGGLLMTAVDASIAPHIVGLALMHHLVSCTLLNQGKHRESGVGSALDRGKLRGIPVTKLCQVLNLDIATIVGNSTKVSVCRAFSWYRVFLKKLNLADAVALGVVLINRRGDAADGPVNITDDTFMAHIDLVVKTKSVMLIGFNVNIALNVMVDQRAEPCHFAIVIGFDAEQGVVRLADVSVKKYRKTWNVPLPRLYSAVIGYGYILAAKSPDTISKLSAQQFEDSILSDARYSLPPTMRLLRFEYPKKNYVVTILAEALDTLGFDANVETVANLSGFHTSFMLSAHLPLESAATVARNYSHNHLGDKVSVFTTHMDKDVKHSTPEALVGQILSALEAPKERCLIVNFDPAVIQANREVWNGGSGGPYAIVLSYDKERAVVTLSDANHEAFLRAWVCPLNVLFDALAAVDSISLRARGTLLLTTARQGDNYVGTYGYDMSHSIVHHPFKPSVWPAFHCLALVASEMCGGDGSTSVSGTGQYSSEDFLYTKTTFSVPDTAVASRLDSKEIVDFANTAFERLLIPLEASVVDFAAAGTFFEACRDAMVNNKPITMTLLGYDTQPIHGIPGFSVGVVNRVRDAGPNSTVQVVDGNGCTLGSVWDRKADELRKAVTAMVRIKRKVTK
;
A
#
# COMPACT_ATOMS: atom_id res chain seq x y z
N MET A 1 50.49 -55.52 22.71
CA MET A 1 51.74 -55.56 21.92
C MET A 1 51.53 -54.70 20.70
N GLY A 2 52.29 -53.61 20.59
CA GLY A 2 52.05 -52.55 19.63
C GLY A 2 52.53 -52.89 18.22
N ALA A 3 51.76 -52.45 17.22
CA ALA A 3 52.25 -52.21 15.87
C ALA A 3 52.42 -50.70 15.71
N LYS A 4 53.64 -50.29 15.36
CA LYS A 4 54.08 -48.89 15.19
C LYS A 4 53.28 -48.19 14.06
N PRO A 5 53.05 -46.87 14.17
CA PRO A 5 52.50 -46.10 13.06
C PRO A 5 53.52 -46.01 11.92
N GLU A 6 53.10 -46.38 10.70
CA GLU A 6 53.84 -46.16 9.45
C GLU A 6 54.21 -44.67 9.33
N SER A 7 55.45 -44.39 8.92
CA SER A 7 55.95 -43.02 8.84
C SER A 7 55.31 -42.28 7.67
N LEU A 8 55.08 -40.98 7.85
CA LEU A 8 54.41 -40.12 6.86
C LEU A 8 55.12 -40.12 5.50
N ASP A 9 56.44 -40.35 5.50
CA ASP A 9 57.27 -40.44 4.30
C ASP A 9 56.97 -41.69 3.46
N GLU A 10 56.65 -42.83 4.09
CA GLU A 10 56.27 -44.05 3.36
C GLU A 10 54.91 -43.89 2.67
N ARG A 11 53.97 -43.16 3.31
CA ARG A 11 52.68 -42.78 2.69
C ARG A 11 52.86 -41.82 1.53
N LEU A 12 53.74 -40.83 1.66
CA LEU A 12 54.04 -39.88 0.58
C LEU A 12 54.71 -40.56 -0.61
N GLN A 13 55.66 -41.48 -0.38
CA GLN A 13 56.28 -42.26 -1.45
C GLN A 13 55.28 -43.19 -2.15
N SER A 14 54.34 -43.80 -1.40
CA SER A 14 53.26 -44.61 -1.98
C SER A 14 52.30 -43.80 -2.84
N ILE A 15 51.99 -42.56 -2.44
CA ILE A 15 51.11 -41.65 -3.20
C ILE A 15 51.83 -41.12 -4.45
N GLN A 16 53.13 -40.77 -4.34
CA GLN A 16 53.92 -40.31 -5.49
C GLN A 16 54.05 -41.40 -6.55
N ALA A 17 54.32 -42.65 -6.14
CA ALA A 17 54.38 -43.79 -7.06
C ALA A 17 53.05 -44.05 -7.78
N LYS A 18 51.90 -43.83 -7.11
CA LYS A 18 50.57 -43.93 -7.74
C LYS A 18 50.30 -42.80 -8.73
N LEU A 19 50.75 -41.58 -8.43
CA LEU A 19 50.63 -40.41 -9.30
C LEU A 19 51.49 -40.56 -10.57
N ASP A 20 52.69 -41.12 -10.45
CA ASP A 20 53.57 -41.36 -11.59
C ASP A 20 53.02 -42.47 -12.51
N LEU A 21 52.36 -43.48 -11.94
CA LEU A 21 51.66 -44.51 -12.71
C LEU A 21 50.45 -43.93 -13.47
N MET A 22 49.65 -43.06 -12.83
CA MET A 22 48.52 -42.37 -13.47
C MET A 22 48.96 -41.42 -14.58
N HIS A 23 50.08 -40.71 -14.41
CA HIS A 23 50.64 -39.87 -15.48
C HIS A 23 51.17 -40.69 -16.67
N SER A 24 51.63 -41.94 -16.44
CA SER A 24 52.04 -42.84 -17.52
C SER A 24 50.85 -43.37 -18.33
N ASP A 25 49.68 -43.52 -17.70
CA ASP A 25 48.44 -43.97 -18.37
C ASP A 25 47.72 -42.83 -19.10
N ILE A 26 47.80 -41.59 -18.61
CA ILE A 26 47.29 -40.40 -19.32
C ILE A 26 48.09 -40.11 -20.60
N LYS A 27 49.40 -40.41 -20.62
CA LYS A 27 50.24 -40.27 -21.83
C LYS A 27 49.96 -41.30 -22.93
N LYS A 28 49.16 -42.34 -22.66
CA LYS A 28 48.77 -43.35 -23.66
C LYS A 28 47.46 -43.03 -24.41
N LEU A 29 46.76 -41.95 -24.04
CA LEU A 29 45.39 -41.67 -24.50
C LEU A 29 45.21 -40.39 -25.36
N ALA A 30 46.26 -39.87 -25.99
CA ALA A 30 46.10 -38.90 -27.09
C ALA A 30 47.23 -38.96 -28.12
N PRO A 31 46.90 -38.92 -29.43
CA PRO A 31 47.23 -37.75 -30.24
C PRO A 31 46.01 -37.22 -31.03
N CYS A 32 45.73 -35.91 -30.99
CA CYS A 32 46.27 -34.83 -31.88
C CYS A 32 45.42 -34.70 -33.17
N VAL A 33 44.45 -33.75 -33.25
CA VAL A 33 44.56 -32.35 -33.76
C VAL A 33 44.94 -32.33 -35.25
N THR A 34 44.12 -31.80 -36.20
CA THR A 34 43.88 -30.38 -36.57
C THR A 34 42.61 -30.29 -37.46
N ALA A 35 41.66 -29.38 -37.27
CA ALA A 35 41.61 -27.97 -37.75
C ALA A 35 42.00 -27.76 -39.23
N ASP A 36 41.02 -27.56 -40.13
CA ASP A 36 40.83 -26.30 -40.89
C ASP A 36 39.78 -26.40 -42.03
N GLY A 37 38.93 -25.37 -42.13
CA GLY A 37 38.73 -24.59 -43.37
C GLY A 37 37.72 -25.02 -44.45
N ARG A 38 36.72 -24.15 -44.64
CA ARG A 38 36.07 -23.68 -45.90
C ARG A 38 34.79 -24.35 -46.47
N GLU A 39 33.78 -23.46 -46.56
CA GLU A 39 32.90 -23.13 -47.70
C GLU A 39 32.07 -24.18 -48.45
N GLY A 40 30.76 -23.90 -48.58
CA GLY A 40 30.12 -23.87 -49.90
C GLY A 40 29.02 -24.90 -50.22
N ARG A 41 27.76 -24.40 -50.19
CA ARG A 41 26.66 -24.52 -51.19
C ARG A 41 26.19 -25.89 -51.76
N LEU A 42 24.85 -25.89 -51.95
CA LEU A 42 24.01 -26.66 -52.90
C LEU A 42 23.85 -28.15 -52.60
N ALA A 43 22.76 -28.85 -52.90
CA ALA A 43 21.36 -28.61 -53.25
C ALA A 43 20.77 -30.02 -53.51
N SER A 44 19.44 -30.16 -53.42
CA SER A 44 18.67 -31.26 -54.06
C SER A 44 18.94 -32.68 -53.51
N GLU A 45 18.02 -33.63 -53.45
CA GLU A 45 16.69 -33.80 -54.04
C GLU A 45 16.12 -35.09 -53.43
N THR A 46 14.79 -35.16 -53.26
CA THR A 46 13.90 -36.35 -53.47
C THR A 46 14.29 -37.72 -52.87
N ALA A 47 13.41 -38.54 -52.29
CA ALA A 47 12.06 -38.84 -52.70
C ALA A 47 11.40 -39.87 -51.73
N VAL A 48 10.06 -39.78 -51.61
CA VAL A 48 9.11 -40.92 -51.71
C VAL A 48 8.96 -41.88 -50.50
N SER A 49 7.93 -41.56 -49.70
CA SER A 49 6.91 -42.47 -49.09
C SER A 49 6.36 -43.50 -50.10
N PRO A 50 5.74 -44.68 -49.77
CA PRO A 50 4.49 -44.74 -48.97
C PRO A 50 4.10 -46.12 -48.32
N SER A 51 3.04 -46.11 -47.50
CA SER A 51 1.90 -47.08 -47.47
C SER A 51 1.10 -46.87 -46.17
N ALA A 52 -0.13 -46.33 -46.22
CA ALA A 52 -1.43 -47.00 -46.46
C ALA A 52 -1.82 -47.96 -45.31
N SER A 53 -3.03 -47.98 -44.72
CA SER A 53 -4.31 -47.29 -44.96
C SER A 53 -5.35 -47.78 -43.93
N ALA A 54 -6.40 -46.97 -43.74
CA ALA A 54 -7.81 -47.32 -43.45
C ALA A 54 -8.33 -47.67 -42.03
N MET A 55 -9.09 -46.70 -41.49
CA MET A 55 -10.49 -46.72 -40.98
C MET A 55 -11.04 -47.91 -40.14
N ALA A 56 -11.72 -47.61 -39.02
CA ALA A 56 -13.20 -47.54 -38.93
C ALA A 56 -13.79 -47.60 -37.48
N ILE A 57 -14.72 -46.66 -37.20
CA ILE A 57 -16.10 -46.82 -36.65
C ILE A 57 -16.37 -47.53 -35.28
N GLY A 58 -17.15 -46.87 -34.41
CA GLY A 58 -18.10 -47.50 -33.45
C GLY A 58 -18.44 -46.67 -32.20
N ARG A 59 -19.54 -45.90 -32.19
CA ARG A 59 -20.85 -46.16 -31.54
C ARG A 59 -20.88 -46.37 -29.99
N GLY A 60 -21.23 -45.28 -29.28
CA GLY A 60 -22.46 -45.10 -28.46
C GLY A 60 -22.82 -46.04 -27.30
N ALA A 61 -23.08 -45.44 -26.12
CA ALA A 61 -24.13 -45.86 -25.18
C ALA A 61 -24.62 -44.68 -24.31
N ARG A 62 -25.94 -44.44 -24.34
CA ARG A 62 -26.75 -43.66 -23.35
C ARG A 62 -27.01 -44.59 -22.12
N PHE A 63 -27.41 -44.18 -20.91
CA PHE A 63 -28.58 -43.41 -20.51
C PHE A 63 -28.62 -43.24 -18.96
N ASN A 64 -29.32 -42.19 -18.51
CA ASN A 64 -30.19 -42.08 -17.32
C ASN A 64 -29.63 -42.16 -15.89
N VAL A 65 -29.84 -41.08 -15.12
CA VAL A 65 -30.50 -41.15 -13.80
C VAL A 65 -31.45 -39.95 -13.62
N GLN A 66 -32.67 -40.26 -13.16
CA GLN A 66 -33.80 -39.37 -12.89
C GLN A 66 -33.67 -38.57 -11.58
N ARG A 67 -34.35 -37.41 -11.54
CA ARG A 67 -34.81 -36.69 -10.33
C ARG A 67 -36.00 -37.40 -9.65
N PRO A 68 -36.24 -37.13 -8.36
CA PRO A 68 -37.36 -36.25 -7.91
C PRO A 68 -36.92 -35.31 -6.75
N THR A 69 -37.19 -34.00 -6.70
CA THR A 69 -38.42 -33.22 -6.35
C THR A 69 -39.09 -33.50 -4.99
N LEU A 70 -38.94 -32.58 -4.03
CA LEU A 70 -39.97 -31.74 -3.35
C LEU A 70 -39.70 -31.49 -1.84
N ASP A 71 -39.82 -30.20 -1.47
CA ASP A 71 -39.72 -29.52 -0.15
C ASP A 71 -40.83 -29.97 0.86
N PRO A 72 -41.16 -29.28 2.00
CA PRO A 72 -40.53 -28.17 2.75
C PRO A 72 -40.54 -28.30 4.31
N GLY A 73 -39.81 -27.42 5.00
CA GLY A 73 -40.32 -26.73 6.20
C GLY A 73 -39.72 -27.02 7.59
N ALA A 74 -39.66 -25.93 8.39
CA ALA A 74 -39.64 -25.82 9.86
C ALA A 74 -38.29 -25.66 10.60
N THR A 75 -37.95 -24.39 10.85
CA THR A 75 -37.74 -23.72 12.17
C THR A 75 -36.98 -24.39 13.33
N ALA A 76 -36.07 -23.58 13.91
CA ALA A 76 -35.86 -23.32 15.35
C ALA A 76 -34.53 -23.80 16.00
N THR A 77 -33.68 -22.80 16.31
CA THR A 77 -33.01 -22.51 17.60
C THR A 77 -32.25 -23.59 18.40
N ALA A 78 -30.95 -23.30 18.56
CA ALA A 78 -30.19 -23.18 19.82
C ALA A 78 -29.65 -24.41 20.58
N ALA A 79 -28.40 -24.21 21.02
CA ALA A 79 -27.71 -24.72 22.22
C ALA A 79 -26.79 -25.96 22.11
N ASN A 80 -25.48 -25.65 22.17
CA ASN A 80 -24.40 -26.27 22.92
C ASN A 80 -24.69 -27.56 23.72
N SER A 81 -23.84 -28.59 23.52
CA SER A 81 -22.92 -29.05 24.57
C SER A 81 -21.94 -30.12 24.06
N SER A 82 -20.66 -29.85 24.33
CA SER A 82 -19.52 -30.75 24.50
C SER A 82 -19.79 -32.22 24.88
N PHE A 83 -19.09 -33.14 24.22
CA PHE A 83 -18.54 -34.35 24.84
C PHE A 83 -17.31 -34.83 24.04
N LEU A 84 -16.13 -34.80 24.68
CA LEU A 84 -14.96 -35.59 24.30
C LEU A 84 -15.12 -37.02 24.85
N PRO A 85 -14.49 -38.03 24.22
CA PRO A 85 -13.54 -38.84 24.99
C PRO A 85 -12.23 -39.18 24.24
N PRO A 86 -11.21 -39.72 24.96
CA PRO A 86 -9.78 -39.56 24.66
C PRO A 86 -9.10 -40.79 24.00
N LEU A 87 -7.80 -40.59 23.67
CA LEU A 87 -6.85 -41.53 23.04
C LEU A 87 -6.38 -42.70 23.93
N ALA A 88 -6.17 -43.87 23.30
CA ALA A 88 -5.07 -44.84 23.47
C ALA A 88 -5.21 -45.85 22.31
N GLY A 89 -4.24 -46.24 21.48
CA GLY A 89 -2.87 -46.67 21.72
C GLY A 89 -2.76 -48.19 21.47
N SER A 90 -2.37 -48.65 20.27
CA SER A 90 -1.58 -49.89 20.10
C SER A 90 -1.16 -50.17 18.64
N THR A 91 0.07 -50.61 18.51
CA THR A 91 0.81 -51.12 17.36
C THR A 91 0.36 -52.51 16.87
N ALA A 92 0.47 -52.71 15.55
CA ALA A 92 1.00 -53.85 14.81
C ALA A 92 0.52 -55.32 15.05
N ALA A 93 0.37 -55.97 13.88
CA ALA A 93 0.64 -57.39 13.57
C ALA A 93 -0.51 -58.41 13.63
N GLY A 94 -0.61 -59.19 12.54
CA GLY A 94 -0.89 -60.63 12.66
C GLY A 94 -1.96 -61.23 11.77
N ALA A 95 -1.66 -61.40 10.48
CA ALA A 95 -2.30 -62.37 9.61
C ALA A 95 -1.93 -63.82 10.00
N THR A 96 -2.80 -64.79 9.69
CA THR A 96 -2.48 -66.19 9.32
C THR A 96 -3.63 -66.72 8.45
N ALA A 97 -3.50 -67.65 7.52
CA ALA A 97 -2.43 -68.21 6.68
C ALA A 97 -3.09 -69.32 5.83
N THR A 98 -2.64 -69.53 4.59
CA THR A 98 -2.53 -70.80 3.82
C THR A 98 -2.35 -70.41 2.34
N GLY A 99 -1.43 -70.93 1.53
CA GLY A 99 -0.36 -71.91 1.63
C GLY A 99 0.40 -71.90 0.28
N ALA A 100 1.70 -72.20 0.30
CA ALA A 100 2.66 -71.98 -0.78
C ALA A 100 2.63 -73.00 -1.94
N HIS A 101 3.14 -72.61 -3.13
CA HIS A 101 4.24 -73.30 -3.81
C HIS A 101 4.83 -72.51 -4.99
N SER A 102 6.15 -72.66 -5.15
CA SER A 102 7.15 -71.91 -5.92
C SER A 102 7.26 -72.23 -7.41
N LYS A 103 7.71 -71.26 -8.24
CA LYS A 103 8.88 -71.40 -9.14
C LYS A 103 9.38 -70.05 -9.68
N LYS A 104 10.71 -69.89 -9.63
CA LYS A 104 11.56 -68.76 -10.07
C LYS A 104 11.37 -68.38 -11.54
N VAL A 105 11.31 -67.07 -11.82
CA VAL A 105 11.95 -66.47 -13.00
C VAL A 105 12.85 -65.34 -12.52
N VAL A 106 14.11 -65.43 -12.93
CA VAL A 106 15.21 -64.50 -12.66
C VAL A 106 15.04 -63.29 -13.58
N LEU A 107 14.95 -62.09 -13.01
CA LEU A 107 15.17 -60.83 -13.74
C LEU A 107 16.50 -60.24 -13.28
N THR A 108 17.32 -59.96 -14.28
CA THR A 108 18.68 -59.45 -14.22
C THR A 108 18.73 -58.06 -13.58
N ALA A 109 19.70 -57.88 -12.69
CA ALA A 109 19.99 -56.59 -12.06
C ALA A 109 20.55 -55.59 -13.10
N ALA A 110 19.67 -54.76 -13.66
CA ALA A 110 20.08 -53.51 -14.27
C ALA A 110 20.28 -52.48 -13.15
N LYS A 111 21.52 -52.03 -12.93
CA LYS A 111 21.82 -50.90 -12.05
C LYS A 111 21.18 -49.64 -12.66
N SER A 112 20.10 -49.16 -12.05
CA SER A 112 19.42 -47.92 -12.43
C SER A 112 20.29 -46.70 -12.10
N PRO A 113 20.41 -45.70 -13.00
CA PRO A 113 21.12 -44.44 -12.74
C PRO A 113 20.40 -43.54 -11.71
N GLU A 114 19.17 -43.88 -11.29
CA GLU A 114 18.36 -43.11 -10.33
C GLU A 114 19.00 -42.95 -8.93
N HIS A 115 19.83 -43.91 -8.50
CA HIS A 115 20.36 -43.92 -7.13
C HIS A 115 21.54 -42.95 -6.92
N THR A 116 22.27 -42.61 -7.99
CA THR A 116 23.38 -41.64 -7.98
C THR A 116 22.88 -40.19 -8.04
N ASP A 117 21.82 -39.92 -8.81
CA ASP A 117 21.23 -38.58 -8.90
C ASP A 117 20.49 -38.19 -7.62
N ALA A 118 19.77 -39.12 -6.99
CA ALA A 118 19.11 -38.88 -5.71
C ALA A 118 20.11 -38.56 -4.58
N LEU A 119 21.27 -39.22 -4.57
CA LEU A 119 22.29 -39.05 -3.55
C LEU A 119 23.08 -37.74 -3.75
N ASN A 120 23.32 -37.35 -5.00
CA ASN A 120 23.88 -36.05 -5.36
C ASN A 120 22.92 -34.89 -5.04
N ASN A 121 21.63 -35.03 -5.34
CA ASN A 121 20.61 -34.03 -5.02
C ASN A 121 20.45 -33.87 -3.50
N ARG A 122 20.50 -34.97 -2.74
CA ARG A 122 20.48 -34.92 -1.27
C ARG A 122 21.70 -34.20 -0.69
N ARG A 123 22.90 -34.43 -1.25
CA ARG A 123 24.12 -33.71 -0.85
C ARG A 123 24.05 -32.22 -1.17
N LYS A 124 23.54 -31.85 -2.35
CA LYS A 124 23.31 -30.45 -2.74
C LYS A 124 22.32 -29.75 -1.82
N ALA A 125 21.18 -30.38 -1.52
CA ALA A 125 20.18 -29.85 -0.59
C ALA A 125 20.74 -29.68 0.84
N GLN A 126 21.55 -30.62 1.30
CA GLN A 126 22.21 -30.52 2.60
C GLN A 126 23.27 -29.40 2.64
N ALA A 127 24.02 -29.21 1.56
CA ALA A 127 24.97 -28.10 1.42
C ALA A 127 24.26 -26.73 1.34
N ALA A 128 23.15 -26.63 0.61
CA ALA A 128 22.30 -25.44 0.54
C ALA A 128 21.74 -25.06 1.92
N LYS A 129 21.23 -26.05 2.65
CA LYS A 129 20.77 -25.90 4.02
C LYS A 129 21.89 -25.42 4.96
N GLN A 130 23.07 -26.03 4.86
CA GLN A 130 24.21 -25.62 5.66
C GLN A 130 24.65 -24.17 5.34
N LYS A 131 24.69 -23.80 4.06
CA LYS A 131 24.97 -22.42 3.62
C LYS A 131 23.97 -21.42 4.18
N LEU A 132 22.67 -21.75 4.16
CA LEU A 132 21.63 -20.89 4.73
C LEU A 132 21.77 -20.75 6.25
N GLN A 133 22.05 -21.85 6.95
CA GLN A 133 22.30 -21.82 8.39
C GLN A 133 23.54 -21.00 8.73
N GLU A 134 24.64 -21.12 7.97
CA GLU A 134 25.85 -20.30 8.15
C GLU A 134 25.58 -18.81 7.89
N PHE A 135 24.74 -18.47 6.91
CA PHE A 135 24.33 -17.10 6.62
C PHE A 135 23.47 -16.47 7.75
N LEU A 136 22.54 -17.25 8.32
CA LEU A 136 21.63 -16.77 9.37
C LEU A 136 22.23 -16.83 10.77
N LYS A 137 23.23 -17.70 11.02
CA LYS A 137 23.88 -17.88 12.33
C LYS A 137 24.29 -16.57 13.04
N PRO A 138 24.86 -15.55 12.39
CA PRO A 138 25.19 -14.28 13.06
C PRO A 138 23.95 -13.44 13.44
N MET A 139 22.78 -13.73 12.88
CA MET A 139 21.53 -12.98 13.06
C MET A 139 20.52 -13.70 13.97
N LEU A 140 20.72 -14.98 14.31
CA LEU A 140 19.82 -15.69 15.22
C LEU A 140 19.96 -15.14 16.65
N THR A 141 18.83 -14.94 17.32
CA THR A 141 18.77 -14.47 18.72
C THR A 141 19.56 -15.43 19.61
N GLN A 142 20.61 -14.94 20.27
CA GLN A 142 21.33 -15.75 21.26
C GLN A 142 20.57 -15.69 22.60
N PRO A 143 20.47 -16.81 23.34
CA PRO A 143 19.71 -16.87 24.60
C PRO A 143 20.21 -15.89 25.68
N ASP A 144 21.43 -15.34 25.53
CA ASP A 144 22.08 -14.49 26.53
C ASP A 144 22.12 -12.98 26.14
N SER A 145 21.51 -12.55 25.02
CA SER A 145 21.67 -11.17 24.48
C SER A 145 20.44 -10.25 24.58
N ASN A 146 19.57 -10.45 25.57
CA ASN A 146 18.29 -9.73 25.73
C ASN A 146 18.38 -8.24 26.14
N ASP A 147 19.53 -7.57 25.97
CA ASP A 147 19.70 -6.19 26.45
C ASP A 147 19.30 -5.10 25.44
N VAL A 148 18.98 -5.45 24.19
CA VAL A 148 18.60 -4.45 23.16
C VAL A 148 17.21 -4.75 22.63
N ASN A 149 16.31 -3.78 22.76
CA ASN A 149 14.92 -3.89 22.33
C ASN A 149 14.80 -3.87 20.79
N GLU A 150 13.69 -4.44 20.29
CA GLU A 150 13.24 -4.25 18.92
C GLU A 150 13.02 -2.75 18.65
N LEU A 151 13.45 -2.26 17.49
CA LEU A 151 13.29 -0.86 17.12
C LEU A 151 11.80 -0.51 17.00
N ALA A 152 11.30 0.24 17.98
CA ALA A 152 9.91 0.69 18.01
C ALA A 152 9.57 1.51 16.75
N ASN A 153 8.36 1.30 16.21
CA ASN A 153 7.82 1.98 15.03
C ASN A 153 8.54 1.70 13.69
N ALA A 154 9.43 0.70 13.64
CA ALA A 154 10.05 0.21 12.40
C ALA A 154 9.78 -1.28 12.15
N PRO A 155 8.51 -1.72 12.02
CA PRO A 155 8.18 -3.10 11.68
C PRO A 155 8.51 -3.37 10.21
N CYS A 156 9.80 -3.42 9.87
CA CYS A 156 10.33 -3.49 8.52
C CYS A 156 10.61 -4.92 8.07
N ALA A 157 9.94 -5.91 8.67
CA ALA A 157 10.14 -7.33 8.42
C ALA A 157 10.07 -7.69 6.92
N TRP A 158 9.20 -7.01 6.16
CA TRP A 158 9.07 -7.23 4.72
C TRP A 158 10.28 -6.70 3.92
N LEU A 159 10.77 -5.49 4.23
CA LEU A 159 11.99 -4.92 3.61
C LEU A 159 13.24 -5.71 3.99
N LEU A 160 13.36 -6.08 5.27
CA LEU A 160 14.42 -6.95 5.76
C LEU A 160 14.38 -8.31 5.05
N SER A 161 13.19 -8.88 4.86
CA SER A 161 13.05 -10.14 4.14
C SER A 161 13.52 -10.03 2.70
N ILE A 162 13.20 -8.95 1.98
CA ILE A 162 13.75 -8.70 0.63
C ILE A 162 15.28 -8.58 0.71
N ALA A 163 15.81 -7.76 1.62
CA ALA A 163 17.25 -7.49 1.74
C ALA A 163 18.04 -8.76 2.01
N LEU A 164 17.59 -9.56 2.96
CA LEU A 164 18.20 -10.84 3.34
C LEU A 164 18.06 -11.89 2.24
N ALA A 165 16.90 -12.00 1.60
CA ALA A 165 16.70 -12.94 0.49
C ALA A 165 17.62 -12.61 -0.69
N CYS A 166 17.63 -11.34 -1.10
CA CYS A 166 18.52 -10.87 -2.15
C CYS A 166 19.99 -11.06 -1.77
N SER A 167 20.39 -10.74 -0.52
CA SER A 167 21.77 -10.91 -0.06
C SER A 167 22.22 -12.37 -0.09
N TYR A 168 21.37 -13.29 0.36
CA TYR A 168 21.66 -14.72 0.38
C TYR A 168 21.84 -15.30 -1.03
N VAL A 169 20.95 -14.91 -1.95
CA VAL A 169 20.93 -15.44 -3.32
C VAL A 169 22.08 -14.86 -4.16
N SER A 170 22.34 -13.56 -4.07
CA SER A 170 23.42 -12.91 -4.84
C SER A 170 24.81 -13.09 -4.22
N GLY A 171 24.89 -13.29 -2.90
CA GLY A 171 26.15 -13.26 -2.15
C GLY A 171 26.67 -11.84 -1.88
N GLU A 172 25.93 -10.79 -2.23
CA GLU A 172 26.25 -9.40 -1.91
C GLU A 172 25.56 -8.92 -0.65
N LYS A 173 26.11 -7.91 0.02
CA LYS A 173 25.49 -7.31 1.20
C LYS A 173 24.48 -6.25 0.74
N ILE A 174 23.21 -6.61 0.70
CA ILE A 174 22.12 -5.73 0.28
C ILE A 174 21.38 -5.24 1.51
N THR A 175 21.17 -3.93 1.57
CA THR A 175 20.53 -3.25 2.70
C THR A 175 19.11 -2.82 2.35
N ILE A 176 18.32 -2.47 3.37
CA ILE A 176 17.00 -1.88 3.16
C ILE A 176 17.11 -0.59 2.35
N GLU A 177 18.15 0.21 2.61
CA GLU A 177 18.40 1.47 1.94
C GLU A 177 18.66 1.29 0.44
N ASP A 178 19.33 0.19 0.05
CA ASP A 178 19.53 -0.14 -1.37
C ASP A 178 18.20 -0.42 -2.05
N ILE A 179 17.33 -1.19 -1.38
CA ILE A 179 15.96 -1.49 -1.87
C ILE A 179 15.15 -0.21 -1.99
N LEU A 180 15.15 0.64 -0.97
CA LEU A 180 14.39 1.89 -0.97
C LEU A 180 14.87 2.84 -2.06
N ARG A 181 16.20 3.05 -2.19
CA ARG A 181 16.78 3.96 -3.18
C ARG A 181 16.53 3.48 -4.60
N GLN A 182 16.77 2.20 -4.87
CA GLN A 182 16.66 1.66 -6.23
C GLN A 182 15.21 1.63 -6.70
N ASN A 183 14.29 1.22 -5.84
CA ASN A 183 12.85 1.20 -6.14
C ASN A 183 12.16 2.56 -5.95
N ARG A 184 12.91 3.60 -5.57
CA ARG A 184 12.39 4.95 -5.29
C ARG A 184 11.23 4.96 -4.29
N LEU A 185 11.30 4.08 -3.29
CA LEU A 185 10.32 3.98 -2.21
C LEU A 185 10.58 5.07 -1.17
N ALA A 186 9.51 5.65 -0.63
CA ALA A 186 9.62 6.62 0.45
C ALA A 186 10.05 5.95 1.76
N MET A 187 10.83 6.62 2.59
CA MET A 187 11.37 6.02 3.84
C MET A 187 10.30 5.55 4.83
N HIS A 188 9.09 6.10 4.78
CA HIS A 188 7.98 5.66 5.63
C HIS A 188 7.57 4.20 5.40
N TYR A 189 7.96 3.60 4.27
CA TYR A 189 7.77 2.17 3.99
C TYR A 189 8.45 1.27 5.05
N VAL A 190 9.46 1.77 5.76
CA VAL A 190 10.10 1.11 6.92
C VAL A 190 9.15 1.02 8.13
N SER A 191 8.20 1.95 8.24
CA SER A 191 7.20 2.00 9.32
C SER A 191 5.91 1.23 9.01
N PHE A 192 5.82 0.60 7.83
CA PHE A 192 4.66 -0.20 7.44
C PHE A 192 4.82 -1.63 7.93
N PRO A 193 3.96 -2.09 8.86
CA PRO A 193 4.08 -3.44 9.42
C PRO A 193 3.79 -4.53 8.40
N SER A 194 3.10 -4.19 7.32
CA SER A 194 2.77 -5.10 6.24
C SER A 194 2.49 -4.33 4.95
N VAL A 195 2.77 -4.97 3.82
CA VAL A 195 2.38 -4.56 2.46
C VAL A 195 1.60 -5.71 1.82
N THR A 196 0.94 -5.47 0.69
CA THR A 196 0.31 -6.61 0.00
C THR A 196 1.37 -7.52 -0.60
N LEU A 197 1.04 -8.81 -0.80
CA LEU A 197 1.96 -9.74 -1.45
C LEU A 197 2.31 -9.32 -2.90
N ALA A 198 1.39 -8.64 -3.59
CA ALA A 198 1.64 -8.07 -4.91
C ALA A 198 2.68 -6.95 -4.85
N GLU A 199 2.57 -6.05 -3.87
CA GLU A 199 3.53 -4.98 -3.65
C GLU A 199 4.92 -5.51 -3.25
N LEU A 200 4.98 -6.53 -2.38
CA LEU A 200 6.24 -7.24 -2.07
C LEU A 200 6.90 -7.75 -3.35
N PHE A 201 6.13 -8.43 -4.21
CA PHE A 201 6.65 -8.99 -5.46
C PHE A 201 7.15 -7.90 -6.41
N ASP A 202 6.37 -6.84 -6.63
CA ASP A 202 6.74 -5.78 -7.57
C ASP A 202 8.03 -5.07 -7.12
N VAL A 203 8.17 -4.76 -5.82
CA VAL A 203 9.39 -4.17 -5.24
C VAL A 203 10.58 -5.13 -5.36
N THR A 204 10.38 -6.41 -5.10
CA THR A 204 11.44 -7.42 -5.22
C THR A 204 11.89 -7.58 -6.67
N ASN A 205 10.95 -7.67 -7.61
CA ASN A 205 11.24 -7.86 -9.03
C ASN A 205 11.93 -6.64 -9.63
N GLU A 206 11.48 -5.42 -9.30
CA GLU A 206 12.12 -4.19 -9.78
C GLU A 206 13.55 -4.02 -9.22
N PHE A 207 13.77 -4.44 -7.96
CA PHE A 207 15.12 -4.51 -7.40
C PHE A 207 16.00 -5.52 -8.16
N VAL A 208 15.51 -6.74 -8.37
CA VAL A 208 16.24 -7.81 -9.06
C VAL A 208 16.56 -7.44 -10.51
N GLU A 209 15.64 -6.77 -11.22
CA GLU A 209 15.84 -6.33 -12.61
C GLU A 209 16.79 -5.13 -12.74
N GLY A 210 16.82 -4.23 -11.75
CA GLY A 210 17.63 -3.02 -11.79
C GLY A 210 19.04 -3.17 -11.20
N HIS A 211 19.30 -4.19 -10.37
CA HIS A 211 20.54 -4.28 -9.60
C HIS A 211 21.64 -5.00 -10.41
N PRO A 212 22.82 -4.38 -10.65
CA PRO A 212 23.87 -4.96 -11.51
C PRO A 212 24.33 -6.36 -11.11
N ALA A 213 24.40 -6.63 -9.81
CA ALA A 213 24.79 -7.94 -9.31
C ALA A 213 23.73 -9.02 -9.53
N MET A 214 22.46 -8.66 -9.41
CA MET A 214 21.33 -9.58 -9.64
C MET A 214 21.26 -9.98 -11.11
N LEU A 215 21.51 -9.04 -12.01
CA LEU A 215 21.63 -9.29 -13.44
C LEU A 215 22.81 -10.23 -13.74
N ARG A 216 23.95 -10.05 -13.07
CA ARG A 216 25.14 -10.90 -13.25
C ARG A 216 24.91 -12.32 -12.75
N THR A 217 24.25 -12.48 -11.61
CA THR A 217 23.92 -13.79 -11.03
C THR A 217 22.67 -14.42 -11.66
N LYS A 218 22.02 -13.75 -12.60
CA LYS A 218 20.75 -14.19 -13.22
C LYS A 218 19.69 -14.52 -12.16
N THR A 219 19.64 -13.69 -11.11
CA THR A 219 18.64 -13.81 -10.06
C THR A 219 17.26 -13.47 -10.63
N ARG A 220 16.24 -14.19 -10.16
CA ARG A 220 14.83 -14.03 -10.52
C ARG A 220 14.00 -14.09 -9.26
N CYS A 221 12.77 -13.59 -9.38
CA CYS A 221 11.77 -13.81 -8.35
C CYS A 221 10.41 -14.20 -8.96
N GLU A 222 9.65 -14.95 -8.19
CA GLU A 222 8.30 -15.42 -8.51
C GLU A 222 7.38 -15.18 -7.31
N VAL A 223 6.07 -15.14 -7.55
CA VAL A 223 5.06 -14.98 -6.51
C VAL A 223 4.04 -16.09 -6.59
N VAL A 224 3.69 -16.63 -5.42
CA VAL A 224 2.76 -17.74 -5.25
C VAL A 224 1.72 -17.36 -4.21
N THR A 225 0.45 -17.62 -4.52
CA THR A 225 -0.71 -17.29 -3.68
C THR A 225 -1.50 -18.54 -3.31
N PHE A 226 -2.11 -18.55 -2.13
CA PHE A 226 -2.84 -19.71 -1.58
C PHE A 226 -4.36 -19.56 -1.76
N ASP A 227 -4.76 -18.97 -2.88
CA ASP A 227 -6.15 -18.77 -3.26
C ASP A 227 -6.80 -20.15 -3.54
N THR A 228 -7.80 -20.52 -2.74
CA THR A 228 -8.47 -21.83 -2.83
C THR A 228 -9.67 -21.84 -3.77
N GLU A 229 -10.26 -20.67 -4.05
CA GLU A 229 -11.46 -20.50 -4.89
C GLU A 229 -11.09 -20.07 -6.31
N ALA A 230 -11.18 -20.99 -7.28
CA ALA A 230 -10.94 -20.72 -8.70
C ALA A 230 -12.25 -20.58 -9.49
N VAL A 231 -12.19 -19.85 -10.60
CA VAL A 231 -13.35 -19.67 -11.51
C VAL A 231 -13.48 -20.84 -12.48
N ASP A 232 -12.34 -21.38 -12.92
CA ASP A 232 -12.24 -22.51 -13.83
C ASP A 232 -11.28 -23.58 -13.27
N GLU A 233 -11.77 -24.82 -13.18
CA GLU A 233 -11.00 -25.99 -12.72
C GLU A 233 -10.07 -26.53 -13.81
N SER A 234 -10.38 -26.30 -15.09
CA SER A 234 -9.51 -26.63 -16.22
C SER A 234 -8.44 -25.56 -16.38
N CYS A 235 -7.35 -25.69 -15.62
CA CYS A 235 -6.16 -24.87 -15.85
C CYS A 235 -5.43 -25.44 -17.09
N ASP A 236 -5.75 -24.95 -18.28
CA ASP A 236 -4.96 -25.25 -19.47
C ASP A 236 -3.53 -24.75 -19.26
N GLY A 237 -2.56 -25.67 -19.29
CA GLY A 237 -1.14 -25.41 -19.04
C GLY A 237 -0.43 -24.52 -20.07
N MET A 238 -1.18 -23.76 -20.87
CA MET A 238 -0.67 -22.79 -21.85
C MET A 238 -0.63 -21.41 -21.20
N GLY A 239 0.60 -20.90 -20.97
CA GLY A 239 0.88 -19.60 -20.33
C GLY A 239 0.97 -19.63 -18.80
N ALA A 240 1.07 -20.82 -18.20
CA ALA A 240 1.15 -21.05 -16.76
C ALA A 240 2.58 -20.95 -16.19
N GLU A 241 3.45 -20.10 -16.72
CA GLU A 241 4.84 -20.02 -16.25
C GLU A 241 5.06 -18.98 -15.13
N GLU A 242 4.05 -18.15 -14.80
CA GLU A 242 4.10 -17.20 -13.65
C GLU A 242 2.91 -17.34 -12.68
N GLN A 243 2.24 -18.51 -12.66
CA GLN A 243 0.98 -18.70 -11.93
C GLN A 243 0.81 -20.13 -11.38
N ALA A 244 1.44 -20.43 -10.23
CA ALA A 244 1.06 -21.57 -9.42
C ALA A 244 0.28 -21.07 -8.20
N THR A 245 -1.05 -21.03 -8.28
CA THR A 245 -1.86 -20.94 -7.06
C THR A 245 -1.75 -22.27 -6.33
N ILE A 246 -1.29 -22.26 -5.08
CA ILE A 246 -1.25 -23.47 -4.26
C ILE A 246 -2.63 -23.63 -3.62
N ARG A 247 -3.37 -24.65 -4.06
CA ARG A 247 -4.75 -24.92 -3.60
C ARG A 247 -4.82 -25.99 -2.52
N THR A 248 -3.75 -26.78 -2.37
CA THR A 248 -3.70 -27.90 -1.41
C THR A 248 -2.40 -27.92 -0.63
N LEU A 249 -2.45 -28.48 0.59
CA LEU A 249 -1.26 -28.74 1.39
C LEU A 249 -0.25 -29.66 0.68
N SER A 250 -0.72 -30.62 -0.12
CA SER A 250 0.15 -31.54 -0.86
C SER A 250 0.96 -30.82 -1.94
N GLN A 251 0.35 -29.84 -2.63
CA GLN A 251 1.05 -28.95 -3.55
C GLN A 251 2.09 -28.11 -2.80
N PHE A 252 1.73 -27.55 -1.65
CA PHE A 252 2.68 -26.77 -0.84
C PHE A 252 3.89 -27.60 -0.40
N ARG A 253 3.64 -28.83 0.07
CA ARG A 253 4.71 -29.77 0.44
C ARG A 253 5.63 -30.08 -0.73
N LYS A 254 5.05 -30.31 -1.92
CA LYS A 254 5.83 -30.59 -3.12
C LYS A 254 6.69 -29.38 -3.48
N GLU A 255 6.14 -28.18 -3.41
CA GLU A 255 6.84 -26.92 -3.71
C GLU A 255 8.07 -26.72 -2.82
N LEU A 256 7.94 -26.83 -1.50
CA LEU A 256 9.08 -26.73 -0.58
C LEU A 256 10.10 -27.86 -0.71
N SER A 257 9.73 -28.96 -1.38
CA SER A 257 10.62 -30.10 -1.64
C SER A 257 11.37 -30.00 -2.97
N GLN A 258 11.08 -29.00 -3.81
CA GLN A 258 11.76 -28.79 -5.09
C GLN A 258 13.15 -28.18 -4.86
N ASN A 259 14.16 -28.75 -5.50
CA ASN A 259 15.56 -28.35 -5.35
C ASN A 259 16.01 -27.50 -6.55
N GLU A 260 15.55 -26.25 -6.60
CA GLU A 260 16.24 -25.24 -7.40
C GLU A 260 17.52 -24.77 -6.69
N GLU A 261 18.46 -24.11 -7.39
CA GLU A 261 19.72 -23.69 -6.78
C GLU A 261 19.50 -22.57 -5.74
N ASN A 262 19.44 -22.96 -4.46
CA ASN A 262 19.37 -22.07 -3.29
C ASN A 262 18.24 -21.02 -3.32
N PRO A 263 16.96 -21.40 -3.47
CA PRO A 263 15.86 -20.45 -3.39
C PRO A 263 15.69 -19.92 -1.95
N MET A 264 15.37 -18.64 -1.81
CA MET A 264 14.86 -18.06 -0.57
C MET A 264 13.37 -17.76 -0.72
N TYR A 265 12.57 -18.15 0.26
CA TYR A 265 11.12 -17.91 0.29
C TYR A 265 10.79 -16.84 1.31
N ILE A 266 10.23 -15.72 0.84
CA ILE A 266 9.66 -14.65 1.66
C ILE A 266 8.16 -14.92 1.81
N ILE A 267 7.73 -15.40 2.97
CA ILE A 267 6.32 -15.71 3.25
C ILE A 267 5.60 -14.49 3.84
N ASN A 268 4.37 -14.23 3.39
CA ASN A 268 3.40 -13.35 4.05
C ASN A 268 2.38 -14.25 4.75
N PHE A 269 2.30 -14.21 6.08
CA PHE A 269 1.45 -15.12 6.86
C PHE A 269 0.64 -14.38 7.92
N ASP A 270 -0.37 -15.04 8.48
CA ASP A 270 -1.11 -14.59 9.65
C ASP A 270 -0.36 -14.98 10.95
N PRO A 271 0.30 -14.04 11.65
CA PRO A 271 1.03 -14.32 12.88
C PRO A 271 0.15 -14.72 14.06
N TYR A 272 -1.13 -14.34 14.06
CA TYR A 272 -2.06 -14.74 15.12
C TYR A 272 -2.24 -16.26 15.17
N LEU A 273 -2.35 -16.91 14.01
CA LEU A 273 -2.50 -18.37 13.94
C LEU A 273 -1.23 -19.11 14.37
N ILE A 274 -0.05 -18.53 14.13
CA ILE A 274 1.23 -19.07 14.59
C ILE A 274 1.34 -18.97 16.11
N GLU A 275 1.11 -17.78 16.68
CA GLU A 275 1.18 -17.58 18.13
C GLU A 275 0.16 -18.43 18.88
N GLN A 276 -1.07 -18.55 18.37
CA GLN A 276 -2.06 -19.44 18.97
C GLN A 276 -1.60 -20.89 19.03
N HIS A 277 -0.85 -21.35 18.03
CA HIS A 277 -0.28 -22.69 18.04
C HIS A 277 0.85 -22.80 19.07
N GLU A 278 1.77 -21.84 19.10
CA GLU A 278 2.90 -21.84 20.04
C GLU A 278 2.44 -21.73 21.50
N ILE A 279 1.48 -20.86 21.81
CA ILE A 279 0.87 -20.72 23.15
C ILE A 279 0.24 -22.05 23.58
N ARG A 280 -0.52 -22.70 22.69
CA ARG A 280 -1.13 -24.01 22.95
C ARG A 280 -0.08 -25.08 23.24
N MET A 281 1.02 -25.08 22.49
CA MET A 281 2.12 -26.01 22.74
C MET A 281 2.80 -25.75 24.09
N ARG A 282 3.07 -24.48 24.44
CA ARG A 282 3.65 -24.10 25.74
C ARG A 282 2.77 -24.54 26.91
N LEU A 283 1.45 -24.34 26.82
CA LEU A 283 0.50 -24.81 27.84
C LEU A 283 0.54 -26.33 28.01
N ASN A 284 0.55 -27.08 26.90
CA ASN A 284 0.63 -28.55 26.94
C ASN A 284 1.93 -29.08 27.57
N TYR A 285 3.04 -28.32 27.52
CA TYR A 285 4.30 -28.68 28.18
C TYR A 285 4.40 -28.21 29.64
N THR A 286 3.55 -27.27 30.06
CA THR A 286 3.54 -26.71 31.42
C THR A 286 2.61 -27.50 32.36
N GLU A 287 1.77 -28.39 31.84
CA GLU A 287 0.98 -29.37 32.61
C GLU A 287 1.88 -30.49 33.20
N ASN A 288 2.91 -30.13 33.96
CA ASN A 288 3.51 -31.01 34.97
C ASN A 288 2.74 -30.79 36.29
N PRO A 289 2.16 -31.83 36.91
CA PRO A 289 1.19 -31.68 38.00
C PRO A 289 1.75 -31.19 39.35
N ASP A 290 3.03 -30.81 39.44
CA ASP A 290 3.72 -30.51 40.70
C ASP A 290 4.03 -29.01 40.93
N GLY A 291 3.48 -28.11 40.12
CA GLY A 291 3.64 -26.65 40.28
C GLY A 291 2.36 -25.94 40.72
N GLU A 292 2.23 -25.63 42.01
CA GLU A 292 1.17 -24.75 42.51
C GLU A 292 1.36 -23.31 41.99
N GLY A 293 0.56 -22.95 40.99
CA GLY A 293 0.38 -21.56 40.54
C GLY A 293 -0.53 -21.54 39.31
N LEU A 294 -1.64 -20.80 39.35
CA LEU A 294 -2.42 -20.53 38.14
C LEU A 294 -1.52 -19.74 37.16
N PRO A 295 -1.22 -20.26 35.95
CA PRO A 295 -0.50 -19.47 34.96
C PRO A 295 -1.37 -18.29 34.53
N ASP A 296 -0.82 -17.08 34.56
CA ASP A 296 -1.46 -15.90 33.99
C ASP A 296 -1.88 -16.19 32.53
N PRO A 297 -3.05 -15.72 32.07
CA PRO A 297 -3.50 -15.96 30.71
C PRO A 297 -2.51 -15.31 29.72
N ILE A 298 -1.69 -16.14 29.05
CA ILE A 298 -0.79 -15.70 27.98
C ILE A 298 -1.66 -15.17 26.84
N LYS A 299 -1.68 -13.84 26.68
CA LYS A 299 -2.41 -13.18 25.59
C LYS A 299 -1.54 -13.16 24.33
N PRO A 300 -2.08 -13.51 23.15
CA PRO A 300 -1.39 -13.32 21.88
C PRO A 300 -1.00 -11.85 21.68
N ARG A 301 0.18 -11.59 21.09
CA ARG A 301 0.62 -10.23 20.72
C ARG A 301 -0.21 -9.69 19.55
N TRP A 302 -0.64 -10.58 18.65
CA TRP A 302 -1.42 -10.20 17.47
C TRP A 302 -2.93 -10.34 17.70
N SER A 303 -3.71 -9.49 17.03
CA SER A 303 -5.16 -9.65 16.97
C SER A 303 -5.59 -10.58 15.83
N ALA A 304 -6.79 -11.14 15.90
CA ALA A 304 -7.37 -11.95 14.82
C ALA A 304 -7.66 -11.16 13.53
N LYS A 305 -7.63 -9.81 13.56
CA LYS A 305 -7.82 -8.93 12.39
C LYS A 305 -6.52 -8.21 12.02
N ASN A 306 -5.40 -8.93 12.04
CA ASN A 306 -4.11 -8.36 11.67
C ASN A 306 -3.93 -8.24 10.14
N GLN A 307 -2.95 -7.44 9.73
CA GLN A 307 -2.57 -7.26 8.32
C GLN A 307 -1.49 -8.27 7.87
N GLY A 308 -1.16 -9.24 8.71
CA GLY A 308 -0.08 -10.21 8.55
C GLY A 308 1.30 -9.66 8.80
N THR A 309 2.29 -10.53 8.65
CA THR A 309 3.71 -10.21 8.76
C THR A 309 4.52 -11.06 7.77
N PHE A 310 5.81 -10.76 7.66
CA PHE A 310 6.72 -11.40 6.71
C PHE A 310 7.85 -12.15 7.40
N ALA A 311 8.22 -13.29 6.82
CA ALA A 311 9.31 -14.12 7.31
C ALA A 311 10.04 -14.84 6.17
N LEU A 312 11.20 -15.40 6.49
CA LEU A 312 12.00 -16.22 5.58
C LEU A 312 11.89 -17.69 5.98
N ILE A 313 11.64 -18.60 5.04
CA ILE A 313 11.72 -20.04 5.33
C ILE A 313 13.19 -20.42 5.56
N THR A 314 13.50 -20.93 6.74
CA THR A 314 14.87 -21.28 7.17
C THR A 314 15.15 -22.78 7.08
N ASP A 315 14.15 -23.62 7.34
CA ASP A 315 14.26 -25.07 7.24
C ASP A 315 12.91 -25.70 6.89
N PHE A 316 12.93 -26.76 6.09
CA PHE A 316 11.78 -27.62 5.89
C PHE A 316 12.20 -29.07 6.09
N ARG A 317 11.46 -29.79 6.94
CA ARG A 317 11.72 -31.21 7.25
C ARG A 317 10.59 -32.08 6.69
N PRO A 318 10.71 -32.61 5.47
CA PRO A 318 9.64 -33.36 4.81
C PRO A 318 9.15 -34.57 5.61
N ALA A 319 10.03 -35.22 6.38
CA ALA A 319 9.70 -36.40 7.18
C ALA A 319 8.89 -36.07 8.45
N LEU A 320 9.14 -34.90 9.05
CA LEU A 320 8.48 -34.45 10.27
C LEU A 320 7.27 -33.56 9.98
N HIS A 321 7.04 -33.21 8.71
CA HIS A 321 6.01 -32.25 8.29
C HIS A 321 6.12 -30.93 9.07
N SER A 322 7.34 -30.53 9.42
CA SER A 322 7.64 -29.32 10.17
C SER A 322 8.39 -28.32 9.30
N VAL A 323 8.10 -27.05 9.51
CA VAL A 323 8.75 -25.93 8.85
C VAL A 323 9.27 -24.97 9.91
N SER A 324 10.50 -24.50 9.72
CA SER A 324 11.08 -23.40 10.47
C SER A 324 11.13 -22.17 9.57
N PHE A 325 10.77 -21.02 10.12
CA PHE A 325 10.88 -19.74 9.44
C PHE A 325 11.29 -18.65 10.43
N GLY A 326 11.94 -17.63 9.93
CA GLY A 326 12.51 -16.55 10.71
C GLY A 326 11.86 -15.20 10.38
N VAL A 327 11.32 -14.51 11.38
CA VAL A 327 10.86 -13.13 11.26
C VAL A 327 12.06 -12.20 11.50
N PRO A 328 12.52 -11.46 10.48
CA PRO A 328 13.62 -10.53 10.68
C PRO A 328 13.12 -9.26 11.38
N LEU A 329 13.86 -8.87 12.42
CA LEU A 329 13.63 -7.73 13.29
C LEU A 329 14.85 -6.81 13.23
N LEU A 330 14.60 -5.50 13.24
CA LEU A 330 15.64 -4.50 13.38
C LEU A 330 15.72 -4.10 14.85
N LEU A 331 16.90 -4.20 15.47
CA LEU A 331 17.13 -3.77 16.84
C LEU A 331 17.50 -2.28 16.90
N GLU A 332 17.36 -1.67 18.08
CA GLU A 332 17.70 -0.25 18.31
C GLU A 332 19.16 0.09 17.99
N ASP A 333 20.07 -0.86 18.11
CA ASP A 333 21.49 -0.71 17.77
C ASP A 333 21.81 -0.91 16.28
N GLY A 334 20.79 -1.09 15.44
CA GLY A 334 20.89 -1.30 14.00
C GLY A 334 21.28 -2.72 13.61
N ARG A 335 21.42 -3.66 14.55
CA ARG A 335 21.59 -5.09 14.23
C ARG A 335 20.29 -5.68 13.72
N ILE A 336 20.41 -6.58 12.75
CA ILE A 336 19.30 -7.39 12.26
C ILE A 336 19.32 -8.71 13.03
N VAL A 337 18.21 -9.03 13.69
CA VAL A 337 18.00 -10.30 14.37
C VAL A 337 16.87 -11.06 13.70
N VAL A 338 16.92 -12.39 13.71
CA VAL A 338 15.89 -13.26 13.13
C VAL A 338 15.26 -14.07 14.26
N GLU A 339 14.00 -13.79 14.56
CA GLU A 339 13.17 -14.56 15.50
C GLU A 339 12.69 -15.84 14.80
N GLU A 340 13.18 -17.00 15.25
CA GLU A 340 12.87 -18.29 14.62
C GLU A 340 11.62 -18.95 15.23
N HIS A 341 10.69 -19.33 14.36
CA HIS A 341 9.47 -20.07 14.68
C HIS A 341 9.53 -21.47 14.07
N GLY A 342 9.14 -22.48 14.84
CA GLY A 342 9.07 -23.88 14.38
C GLY A 342 7.65 -24.43 14.53
N VAL A 343 6.96 -24.68 13.43
CA VAL A 343 5.56 -25.13 13.42
C VAL A 343 5.29 -26.28 12.46
N PRO A 344 4.19 -27.04 12.63
CA PRO A 344 3.71 -27.97 11.61
C PRO A 344 3.38 -27.24 10.30
N LEU A 345 3.67 -27.87 9.16
CA LEU A 345 3.40 -27.34 7.82
C LEU A 345 1.92 -26.98 7.64
N GLN A 346 1.01 -27.73 8.26
CA GLN A 346 -0.43 -27.45 8.25
C GLN A 346 -0.77 -26.10 8.89
N THR A 347 -0.11 -25.74 9.99
CA THR A 347 -0.34 -24.47 10.68
C THR A 347 0.10 -23.31 9.79
N LEU A 348 1.29 -23.41 9.17
CA LEU A 348 1.76 -22.40 8.21
C LEU A 348 0.82 -22.32 7.00
N TYR A 349 0.40 -23.45 6.43
CA TYR A 349 -0.54 -23.48 5.30
C TYR A 349 -1.83 -22.72 5.62
N ASN A 350 -2.43 -22.97 6.79
CA ASN A 350 -3.63 -22.26 7.22
C ASN A 350 -3.37 -20.74 7.36
N ALA A 351 -2.22 -20.35 7.88
CA ALA A 351 -1.81 -18.94 8.01
C ALA A 351 -1.59 -18.24 6.66
N LEU A 352 -1.21 -18.98 5.62
CA LEU A 352 -1.06 -18.48 4.25
C LEU A 352 -2.40 -18.41 3.49
N CYS A 353 -3.37 -19.28 3.80
CA CYS A 353 -4.69 -19.29 3.19
C CYS A 353 -5.63 -18.16 3.66
N VAL A 354 -5.24 -17.39 4.69
CA VAL A 354 -6.04 -16.25 5.16
C VAL A 354 -6.11 -15.19 4.06
N LYS A 355 -7.30 -14.70 3.74
CA LYS A 355 -7.47 -13.60 2.77
C LYS A 355 -7.09 -12.27 3.42
N ASP A 356 -6.28 -11.51 2.72
CA ASP A 356 -5.95 -10.14 3.05
C ASP A 356 -7.19 -9.25 2.92
N GLY A 357 -7.48 -8.45 3.94
CA GLY A 357 -8.70 -7.63 3.99
C GLY A 357 -8.73 -6.48 2.97
N TYR A 358 -7.58 -6.10 2.41
CA TYR A 358 -7.45 -5.01 1.45
C TYR A 358 -7.59 -5.48 0.00
N CYS A 359 -6.95 -6.60 -0.37
CA CYS A 359 -7.00 -7.13 -1.74
C CYS A 359 -7.96 -8.32 -1.92
N ASN A 360 -8.51 -8.87 -0.83
CA ASN A 360 -9.37 -10.07 -0.84
C ASN A 360 -8.72 -11.29 -1.53
N ARG A 361 -7.39 -11.35 -1.50
CA ARG A 361 -6.60 -12.49 -1.96
C ARG A 361 -5.98 -13.20 -0.78
N SER A 362 -5.84 -14.51 -0.88
CA SER A 362 -5.02 -15.26 0.08
C SER A 362 -3.60 -14.72 0.09
N ARG A 363 -2.94 -14.84 1.23
CA ARG A 363 -1.50 -14.60 1.34
C ARG A 363 -0.71 -15.68 0.60
N GLY A 364 0.61 -15.73 0.82
CA GLY A 364 1.48 -16.63 0.09
C GLY A 364 2.95 -16.24 0.22
N PHE A 365 3.75 -16.46 -0.82
CA PHE A 365 5.18 -16.17 -0.76
C PHE A 365 5.75 -15.60 -2.06
N VAL A 366 6.84 -14.86 -1.92
CA VAL A 366 7.75 -14.48 -3.02
C VAL A 366 8.99 -15.36 -2.91
N ARG A 367 9.34 -16.04 -4.00
CA ARG A 367 10.52 -16.90 -4.12
C ARG A 367 11.60 -16.13 -4.87
N VAL A 368 12.81 -16.02 -4.32
CA VAL A 368 13.98 -15.41 -4.97
C VAL A 368 15.02 -16.50 -5.21
N PHE A 369 15.49 -16.66 -6.45
CA PHE A 369 16.33 -17.79 -6.86
C PHE A 369 17.21 -17.46 -8.07
N VAL A 370 18.26 -18.25 -8.31
CA VAL A 370 19.10 -18.15 -9.51
C VAL A 370 18.56 -19.08 -10.59
N SER A 371 18.37 -18.58 -11.81
CA SER A 371 17.92 -19.39 -12.94
C SER A 371 18.64 -19.05 -14.24
N GLU A 372 19.20 -20.08 -14.86
CA GLU A 372 19.77 -20.04 -16.21
C GLU A 372 18.70 -20.08 -17.31
N ARG A 373 17.47 -20.48 -16.98
CA ARG A 373 16.35 -20.48 -17.93
C ARG A 373 15.92 -19.03 -18.17
N HIS A 374 16.23 -18.50 -19.34
CA HIS A 374 15.69 -17.23 -19.79
C HIS A 374 14.23 -17.43 -20.21
N MET A 375 13.29 -17.19 -19.31
CA MET A 375 11.92 -16.95 -19.74
C MET A 375 11.92 -15.61 -20.49
N GLU A 376 11.65 -15.65 -21.80
CA GLU A 376 11.44 -14.43 -22.57
C GLU A 376 10.18 -13.75 -22.02
N LYS A 377 10.38 -12.72 -21.19
CA LYS A 377 9.28 -11.86 -20.78
C LYS A 377 8.76 -11.19 -22.05
N VAL A 378 7.47 -11.33 -22.32
CA VAL A 378 6.81 -10.60 -23.41
C VAL A 378 7.26 -9.13 -23.34
N PRO A 379 7.96 -8.62 -24.37
CA PRO A 379 8.60 -7.32 -24.28
C PRO A 379 7.55 -6.23 -24.16
N SER A 380 7.81 -5.27 -23.27
CA SER A 380 6.92 -4.12 -23.09
C SER A 380 7.19 -3.08 -24.18
N ILE A 381 6.13 -2.61 -24.85
CA ILE A 381 6.19 -1.50 -25.82
C ILE A 381 6.48 -0.15 -25.15
N PHE A 382 6.31 -0.07 -23.83
CA PHE A 382 6.64 1.11 -23.00
C PHE A 382 7.72 0.78 -21.96
N PRO A 383 8.64 1.70 -21.65
CA PRO A 383 9.55 1.55 -20.51
C PRO A 383 8.76 1.35 -19.20
N LEU A 384 9.19 0.43 -18.32
CA LEU A 384 8.45 0.14 -17.08
C LEU A 384 8.31 1.36 -16.16
N GLY A 385 9.34 2.23 -16.09
CA GLY A 385 9.28 3.49 -15.35
C GLY A 385 8.35 4.56 -15.97
N MET A 386 7.82 4.31 -17.17
CA MET A 386 6.75 5.14 -17.75
C MET A 386 5.38 4.63 -17.30
N LEU A 387 5.23 3.34 -17.02
CA LEU A 387 3.96 2.74 -16.61
C LEU A 387 3.57 3.11 -15.17
N ASP A 388 4.56 3.35 -14.30
CA ASP A 388 4.35 3.78 -12.92
C ASP A 388 4.38 5.31 -12.72
N GLY A 389 4.69 6.08 -13.77
CA GLY A 389 4.84 7.53 -13.71
C GLY A 389 6.19 8.03 -13.15
N SER A 390 7.12 7.15 -12.78
CA SER A 390 8.41 7.48 -12.14
C SER A 390 9.35 8.30 -13.03
N LEU A 391 9.29 8.12 -14.35
CA LEU A 391 10.07 8.88 -15.32
C LEU A 391 9.51 10.29 -15.59
N SER A 392 8.32 10.59 -15.09
CA SER A 392 7.62 11.84 -15.36
C SER A 392 7.59 12.80 -14.17
N GLY A 393 8.26 12.45 -13.06
CA GLY A 393 8.48 13.31 -11.90
C GLY A 393 7.21 13.70 -11.13
N GLY A 394 6.17 12.86 -11.18
CA GLY A 394 4.91 13.05 -10.44
C GLY A 394 4.54 11.84 -9.60
N LEU A 395 3.30 11.80 -9.10
CA LEU A 395 2.83 10.75 -8.21
C LEU A 395 2.90 9.37 -8.88
N LEU A 396 3.50 8.40 -8.18
CA LEU A 396 3.61 7.02 -8.65
C LEU A 396 2.25 6.31 -8.63
N MET A 397 2.05 5.35 -9.53
CA MET A 397 0.85 4.48 -9.51
C MET A 397 0.64 3.77 -8.16
N THR A 398 1.72 3.43 -7.46
CA THR A 398 1.69 2.83 -6.11
C THR A 398 1.17 3.78 -5.04
N ALA A 399 1.12 5.09 -5.29
CA ALA A 399 0.53 6.06 -4.37
C ALA A 399 -0.96 6.35 -4.68
N VAL A 400 -1.49 5.86 -5.81
CA VAL A 400 -2.91 6.00 -6.17
C VAL A 400 -3.77 5.09 -5.30
N ASP A 401 -4.82 5.63 -4.70
CA ASP A 401 -5.71 4.87 -3.82
C ASP A 401 -6.62 3.92 -4.62
N ALA A 402 -6.75 2.68 -4.16
CA ALA A 402 -7.52 1.63 -4.83
C ALA A 402 -9.05 1.81 -4.75
N SER A 403 -9.54 2.90 -4.13
CA SER A 403 -10.96 3.28 -4.13
C SER A 403 -11.34 4.22 -5.26
N ILE A 404 -10.39 4.79 -6.00
CA ILE A 404 -10.68 5.49 -7.24
C ILE A 404 -11.15 4.44 -8.26
N ALA A 405 -12.22 4.76 -8.98
CA ALA A 405 -12.82 3.83 -9.92
C ALA A 405 -11.78 3.41 -10.99
N PRO A 406 -11.60 2.10 -11.24
CA PRO A 406 -10.55 1.61 -12.15
C PRO A 406 -10.57 2.23 -13.55
N HIS A 407 -11.75 2.59 -14.07
CA HIS A 407 -11.87 3.23 -15.38
C HIS A 407 -11.32 4.67 -15.40
N ILE A 408 -11.36 5.39 -14.28
CA ILE A 408 -10.79 6.75 -14.15
C ILE A 408 -9.27 6.69 -14.05
N VAL A 409 -8.75 5.77 -13.22
CA VAL A 409 -7.30 5.53 -13.15
C VAL A 409 -6.77 5.04 -14.50
N GLY A 410 -7.50 4.13 -15.15
CA GLY A 410 -7.21 3.65 -16.49
C GLY A 410 -7.17 4.77 -17.53
N LEU A 411 -8.11 5.72 -17.50
CA LEU A 411 -8.08 6.90 -18.38
C LEU A 411 -6.88 7.81 -18.10
N ALA A 412 -6.53 8.03 -16.83
CA ALA A 412 -5.37 8.83 -16.47
C ALA A 412 -4.07 8.17 -16.95
N LEU A 413 -3.91 6.86 -16.72
CA LEU A 413 -2.76 6.10 -17.20
C LEU A 413 -2.70 6.06 -18.73
N MET A 414 -3.84 5.87 -19.41
CA MET A 414 -3.93 5.95 -20.86
C MET A 414 -3.48 7.33 -21.37
N HIS A 415 -3.96 8.41 -20.76
CA HIS A 415 -3.56 9.76 -21.16
C HIS A 415 -2.08 10.04 -20.92
N HIS A 416 -1.54 9.54 -19.81
CA HIS A 416 -0.12 9.61 -19.49
C HIS A 416 0.71 9.00 -20.62
N LEU A 417 0.40 7.76 -20.99
CA LEU A 417 1.12 7.05 -22.06
C LEU A 417 0.93 7.73 -23.42
N VAL A 418 -0.27 8.19 -23.75
CA VAL A 418 -0.53 8.96 -24.97
C VAL A 418 0.33 10.22 -25.02
N SER A 419 0.45 10.93 -23.91
CA SER A 419 1.26 12.16 -23.81
C SER A 419 2.76 11.89 -23.94
N CYS A 420 3.23 10.78 -23.37
CA CYS A 420 4.64 10.38 -23.42
C CYS A 420 5.06 9.77 -24.76
N THR A 421 4.12 9.20 -25.54
CA THR A 421 4.46 8.37 -26.71
C THR A 421 3.89 8.85 -28.03
N LEU A 422 2.65 9.36 -28.06
CA LEU A 422 1.95 9.71 -29.29
C LEU A 422 2.05 11.19 -29.64
N LEU A 423 2.13 12.07 -28.63
CA LEU A 423 2.24 13.52 -28.83
C LEU A 423 3.69 13.93 -29.13
N ASN A 424 3.90 14.68 -30.21
CA ASN A 424 5.23 15.18 -30.59
C ASN A 424 5.65 16.35 -29.68
N GLN A 425 6.87 16.31 -29.13
CA GLN A 425 7.46 17.41 -28.31
C GLN A 425 7.50 18.78 -29.03
N GLY A 426 7.42 18.82 -30.36
CA GLY A 426 7.51 20.05 -31.16
C GLY A 426 6.26 20.94 -31.20
N LYS A 427 5.04 20.38 -31.05
CA LYS A 427 3.79 21.18 -31.13
C LYS A 427 3.47 21.98 -29.85
N HIS A 428 4.26 21.81 -28.78
CA HIS A 428 4.14 22.60 -27.56
C HIS A 428 4.79 24.00 -27.67
N ARG A 429 5.58 24.29 -28.72
CA ARG A 429 6.30 25.56 -28.87
C ARG A 429 5.62 26.62 -29.74
N GLU A 430 4.63 26.27 -30.56
CA GLU A 430 4.09 27.19 -31.58
C GLU A 430 2.73 27.83 -31.27
N SER A 431 2.06 27.45 -30.17
CA SER A 431 0.89 28.19 -29.68
C SER A 431 1.32 29.27 -28.69
N GLY A 432 1.94 30.32 -29.20
CA GLY A 432 2.20 31.54 -28.44
C GLY A 432 1.28 32.67 -28.88
N VAL A 433 0.23 32.97 -28.10
CA VAL A 433 -0.33 34.32 -27.87
C VAL A 433 -1.08 34.33 -26.51
N GLY A 434 -0.50 35.04 -25.54
CA GLY A 434 -1.14 35.69 -24.38
C GLY A 434 -2.37 35.08 -23.69
N SER A 435 -2.16 34.20 -22.72
CA SER A 435 -2.99 34.12 -21.50
C SER A 435 -2.18 33.46 -20.38
N ALA A 436 -2.14 34.07 -19.21
CA ALA A 436 -1.31 33.70 -18.04
C ALA A 436 -1.74 32.39 -17.33
N LEU A 437 -2.38 31.46 -18.06
CA LEU A 437 -2.88 30.16 -17.59
C LEU A 437 -2.31 28.97 -18.39
N ASP A 438 -1.28 29.20 -19.20
CA ASP A 438 -0.81 28.22 -20.17
C ASP A 438 0.22 27.20 -19.63
N ARG A 439 -0.29 25.95 -19.54
CA ARG A 439 0.26 24.74 -20.18
C ARG A 439 1.60 24.16 -19.67
N GLY A 440 1.50 22.92 -19.18
CA GLY A 440 2.21 21.85 -19.88
C GLY A 440 3.34 21.12 -19.16
N LYS A 441 3.21 20.82 -17.85
CA LYS A 441 3.88 19.65 -17.29
C LYS A 441 2.92 18.87 -16.39
N LEU A 442 2.06 18.04 -16.98
CA LEU A 442 1.46 16.94 -16.22
C LEU A 442 2.61 15.99 -15.86
N ARG A 443 3.04 16.04 -14.60
CA ARG A 443 4.07 15.15 -14.07
C ARG A 443 3.36 13.90 -13.50
N GLY A 444 3.82 12.71 -13.86
CA GLY A 444 3.24 11.44 -13.40
C GLY A 444 1.85 11.13 -13.98
N ILE A 445 1.06 10.32 -13.28
CA ILE A 445 -0.28 9.86 -13.71
C ILE A 445 -1.33 10.94 -13.35
N PRO A 446 -1.96 11.62 -14.34
CA PRO A 446 -2.69 12.87 -14.12
C PRO A 446 -4.15 12.67 -13.66
N VAL A 447 -4.39 11.84 -12.64
CA VAL A 447 -5.76 11.54 -12.15
C VAL A 447 -6.49 12.84 -11.76
N THR A 448 -5.86 13.70 -10.97
CA THR A 448 -6.45 14.97 -10.52
C THR A 448 -6.82 15.87 -11.69
N LYS A 449 -5.92 16.02 -12.68
CA LYS A 449 -6.20 16.87 -13.84
C LYS A 449 -7.32 16.30 -14.70
N LEU A 450 -7.35 14.98 -14.88
CA LEU A 450 -8.44 14.29 -15.60
C LEU A 450 -9.78 14.65 -14.98
N CYS A 451 -9.91 14.46 -13.66
CA CYS A 451 -11.13 14.78 -12.91
C CYS A 451 -11.49 16.27 -13.00
N GLN A 452 -10.53 17.18 -12.83
CA GLN A 452 -10.74 18.64 -12.93
C GLN A 452 -11.21 19.09 -14.31
N VAL A 453 -10.56 18.62 -15.37
CA VAL A 453 -10.92 19.01 -16.75
C VAL A 453 -12.30 18.46 -17.12
N LEU A 454 -12.61 17.22 -16.70
CA LEU A 454 -13.90 16.61 -16.93
C LEU A 454 -15.00 17.16 -16.02
N ASN A 455 -14.64 17.81 -14.92
CA ASN A 455 -15.54 18.25 -13.86
C ASN A 455 -16.31 17.07 -13.25
N LEU A 456 -15.58 15.99 -12.92
CA LEU A 456 -16.16 14.79 -12.31
C LEU A 456 -16.39 15.03 -10.82
N ASP A 457 -17.60 14.73 -10.36
CA ASP A 457 -17.94 14.69 -8.94
C ASP A 457 -17.22 13.55 -8.23
N ILE A 458 -17.10 13.66 -6.90
CA ILE A 458 -16.40 12.66 -6.11
C ILE A 458 -17.11 11.31 -6.06
N ALA A 459 -18.43 11.28 -6.20
CA ALA A 459 -19.20 10.04 -6.24
C ALA A 459 -18.94 9.21 -7.51
N THR A 460 -18.53 9.90 -8.58
CA THR A 460 -18.11 9.35 -9.86
C THR A 460 -16.65 8.93 -9.80
N ILE A 461 -15.81 9.69 -9.09
CA ILE A 461 -14.39 9.37 -8.86
C ILE A 461 -14.23 8.14 -7.98
N VAL A 462 -14.93 8.10 -6.85
CA VAL A 462 -14.80 7.09 -5.81
C VAL A 462 -15.84 6.02 -6.02
N GLY A 463 -15.37 4.81 -6.33
CA GLY A 463 -16.25 3.68 -6.48
C GLY A 463 -15.69 2.63 -7.39
N ASN A 464 -16.62 1.95 -8.03
CA ASN A 464 -16.40 0.69 -8.68
C ASN A 464 -16.72 0.82 -10.17
N SER A 465 -15.91 0.17 -11.00
CA SER A 465 -16.25 0.01 -12.42
C SER A 465 -17.32 -1.08 -12.58
N THR A 466 -18.08 -0.97 -13.67
CA THR A 466 -19.15 -1.91 -14.10
C THR A 466 -18.97 -2.22 -15.59
N LYS A 467 -19.77 -3.12 -16.17
CA LYS A 467 -19.67 -3.47 -17.59
C LYS A 467 -19.74 -2.27 -18.54
N VAL A 468 -20.55 -1.26 -18.18
CA VAL A 468 -20.71 -0.03 -18.96
C VAL A 468 -19.56 0.97 -18.83
N SER A 469 -18.60 0.74 -17.93
CA SER A 469 -17.51 1.68 -17.67
C SER A 469 -16.59 1.90 -18.87
N VAL A 470 -16.44 0.93 -19.78
CA VAL A 470 -15.66 1.10 -21.02
C VAL A 470 -16.30 2.17 -21.92
N CYS A 471 -17.63 2.12 -22.07
CA CYS A 471 -18.37 3.10 -22.86
C CYS A 471 -18.25 4.51 -22.27
N ARG A 472 -18.38 4.63 -20.93
CA ARG A 472 -18.16 5.89 -20.20
C ARG A 472 -16.75 6.42 -20.41
N ALA A 473 -15.74 5.56 -20.21
CA ALA A 473 -14.35 5.95 -20.35
C ALA A 473 -14.05 6.48 -21.77
N PHE A 474 -14.57 5.83 -22.82
CA PHE A 474 -14.41 6.28 -24.20
C PHE A 474 -15.01 7.68 -24.41
N SER A 475 -16.28 7.86 -24.04
CA SER A 475 -17.01 9.13 -24.16
C SER A 475 -16.29 10.25 -23.40
N TRP A 476 -15.89 9.99 -22.16
CA TRP A 476 -15.20 10.97 -21.31
C TRP A 476 -13.83 11.33 -21.86
N TYR A 477 -13.06 10.37 -22.36
CA TYR A 477 -11.75 10.66 -22.92
C TYR A 477 -11.81 11.53 -24.17
N ARG A 478 -12.84 11.37 -25.01
CA ARG A 478 -13.09 12.30 -26.14
C ARG A 478 -13.34 13.72 -25.66
N VAL A 479 -14.17 13.90 -24.64
CA VAL A 479 -14.43 15.22 -24.05
C VAL A 479 -13.16 15.81 -23.45
N PHE A 480 -12.37 15.00 -22.76
CA PHE A 480 -11.10 15.40 -22.17
C PHE A 480 -10.10 15.87 -23.24
N LEU A 481 -9.88 15.09 -24.30
CA LEU A 481 -9.01 15.46 -25.43
C LEU A 481 -9.49 16.74 -26.11
N LYS A 482 -10.81 16.91 -26.29
CA LYS A 482 -11.40 18.13 -26.85
C LYS A 482 -11.13 19.35 -25.95
N LYS A 483 -11.32 19.23 -24.63
CA LYS A 483 -11.03 20.31 -23.67
C LYS A 483 -9.55 20.68 -23.59
N LEU A 484 -8.65 19.74 -23.91
CA LEU A 484 -7.21 19.98 -24.00
C LEU A 484 -6.74 20.47 -25.38
N ASN A 485 -7.62 20.65 -26.36
CA ASN A 485 -7.28 20.94 -27.76
C ASN A 485 -6.34 19.88 -28.39
N LEU A 486 -6.53 18.61 -28.02
CA LEU A 486 -5.77 17.46 -28.52
C LEU A 486 -6.60 16.49 -29.38
N ALA A 487 -7.86 16.82 -29.66
CA ALA A 487 -8.76 15.96 -30.42
C ALA A 487 -8.23 15.61 -31.83
N ASP A 488 -7.52 16.52 -32.49
CA ASP A 488 -6.94 16.30 -33.82
C ASP A 488 -5.56 15.62 -33.77
N ALA A 489 -4.97 15.51 -32.58
CA ALA A 489 -3.63 14.94 -32.39
C ALA A 489 -3.65 13.45 -32.04
N VAL A 490 -4.80 12.93 -31.61
CA VAL A 490 -4.97 11.55 -31.14
C VAL A 490 -6.23 10.97 -31.78
N ALA A 491 -6.06 9.94 -32.60
CA ALA A 491 -7.18 9.16 -33.11
C ALA A 491 -7.65 8.18 -32.03
N LEU A 492 -8.95 8.12 -31.79
CA LEU A 492 -9.55 7.28 -30.74
C LEU A 492 -10.59 6.36 -31.36
N GLY A 493 -10.61 5.09 -30.93
CA GLY A 493 -11.66 4.12 -31.26
C GLY A 493 -12.04 3.26 -30.06
N VAL A 494 -13.22 2.63 -30.13
CA VAL A 494 -13.72 1.73 -29.09
C VAL A 494 -14.35 0.50 -29.73
N VAL A 495 -14.16 -0.65 -29.08
CA VAL A 495 -14.73 -1.92 -29.52
C VAL A 495 -15.41 -2.57 -28.33
N LEU A 496 -16.68 -2.94 -28.50
CA LEU A 496 -17.47 -3.61 -27.48
C LEU A 496 -17.59 -5.10 -27.83
N ILE A 497 -17.29 -5.98 -26.88
CA ILE A 497 -17.43 -7.43 -27.07
C ILE A 497 -18.69 -7.88 -26.35
N ASN A 498 -19.75 -8.19 -27.10
CA ASN A 498 -21.05 -8.60 -26.55
C ASN A 498 -21.56 -9.89 -27.21
N ARG A 499 -22.35 -10.66 -26.46
CA ARG A 499 -23.11 -11.79 -27.03
C ARG A 499 -24.36 -11.28 -27.72
N ARG A 500 -24.67 -11.79 -28.91
CA ARG A 500 -25.89 -11.38 -29.64
C ARG A 500 -27.15 -11.68 -28.82
N GLY A 501 -28.01 -10.68 -28.68
CA GLY A 501 -29.29 -10.80 -27.96
C GLY A 501 -29.17 -10.88 -26.44
N ASP A 502 -27.99 -10.55 -25.87
CA ASP A 502 -27.69 -10.60 -24.43
C ASP A 502 -27.90 -11.98 -23.78
N ALA A 503 -28.10 -13.03 -24.59
CA ALA A 503 -28.24 -14.40 -24.12
C ALA A 503 -26.89 -14.92 -23.63
N ALA A 504 -26.90 -15.62 -22.48
CA ALA A 504 -25.70 -16.24 -21.92
C ALA A 504 -25.02 -17.19 -22.93
N ASP A 505 -25.77 -17.86 -23.80
CA ASP A 505 -25.23 -18.80 -24.80
C ASP A 505 -25.18 -18.20 -26.22
N GLY A 506 -25.37 -16.89 -26.36
CA GLY A 506 -25.37 -16.22 -27.66
C GLY A 506 -23.97 -16.14 -28.29
N PRO A 507 -23.86 -16.13 -29.64
CA PRO A 507 -22.58 -15.97 -30.32
C PRO A 507 -21.98 -14.59 -30.03
N VAL A 508 -20.67 -14.55 -29.78
CA VAL A 508 -19.93 -13.29 -29.54
C VAL A 508 -19.79 -12.53 -30.87
N ASN A 509 -19.94 -11.21 -30.83
CA ASN A 509 -19.89 -10.35 -32.02
C ASN A 509 -18.51 -10.20 -32.66
N ILE A 510 -17.45 -10.55 -31.96
CA ILE A 510 -16.05 -10.48 -32.39
C ILE A 510 -15.43 -11.85 -32.14
N THR A 511 -14.68 -12.39 -33.09
CA THR A 511 -13.98 -13.67 -32.93
C THR A 511 -12.67 -13.50 -32.15
N ASP A 512 -12.16 -14.60 -31.60
CA ASP A 512 -10.82 -14.67 -30.99
C ASP A 512 -9.71 -14.22 -31.96
N ASP A 513 -9.77 -14.66 -33.22
CA ASP A 513 -8.84 -14.24 -34.29
C ASP A 513 -8.85 -12.73 -34.51
N THR A 514 -10.04 -12.11 -34.49
CA THR A 514 -10.19 -10.66 -34.68
C THR A 514 -9.61 -9.91 -33.46
N PHE A 515 -9.88 -10.41 -32.25
CA PHE A 515 -9.33 -9.85 -31.03
C PHE A 515 -7.79 -9.94 -31.00
N MET A 516 -7.23 -11.08 -31.42
CA MET A 516 -5.79 -11.28 -31.59
C MET A 516 -5.20 -10.25 -32.55
N ALA A 517 -5.81 -10.08 -33.73
CA ALA A 517 -5.36 -9.11 -34.73
C ALA A 517 -5.37 -7.67 -34.19
N HIS A 518 -6.34 -7.32 -33.34
CA HIS A 518 -6.40 -6.00 -32.71
C HIS A 518 -5.28 -5.80 -31.68
N ILE A 519 -4.96 -6.81 -30.86
CA ILE A 519 -3.83 -6.75 -29.93
C ILE A 519 -2.49 -6.63 -30.68
N ASP A 520 -2.30 -7.43 -31.72
CA ASP A 520 -1.10 -7.38 -32.57
C ASP A 520 -0.94 -6.01 -33.25
N LEU A 521 -2.05 -5.42 -33.73
CA LEU A 521 -2.06 -4.06 -34.28
C LEU A 521 -1.57 -3.01 -33.27
N VAL A 522 -1.95 -3.14 -31.99
CA VAL A 522 -1.56 -2.20 -30.92
C VAL A 522 -0.06 -2.24 -30.72
N VAL A 523 0.53 -3.43 -30.63
CA VAL A 523 1.96 -3.63 -30.45
C VAL A 523 2.75 -3.12 -31.65
N LYS A 524 2.33 -3.46 -32.88
CA LYS A 524 2.98 -3.01 -34.12
C LYS A 524 2.97 -1.50 -34.30
N THR A 525 1.89 -0.84 -33.87
CA THR A 525 1.72 0.62 -34.03
C THR A 525 2.18 1.41 -32.82
N LYS A 526 2.62 0.75 -31.73
CA LYS A 526 2.91 1.36 -30.43
C LYS A 526 1.77 2.26 -29.94
N SER A 527 0.54 1.83 -30.18
CA SER A 527 -0.67 2.53 -29.75
C SER A 527 -0.98 2.20 -28.28
N VAL A 528 -1.84 2.98 -27.64
CA VAL A 528 -2.23 2.78 -26.24
C VAL A 528 -3.64 2.17 -26.19
N MET A 529 -3.75 0.94 -25.71
CA MET A 529 -5.03 0.21 -25.59
C MET A 529 -5.41 0.02 -24.12
N LEU A 530 -6.54 0.59 -23.72
CA LEU A 530 -7.15 0.42 -22.40
C LEU A 530 -8.27 -0.63 -22.49
N ILE A 531 -8.11 -1.74 -21.77
CA ILE A 531 -9.05 -2.87 -21.80
C ILE A 531 -9.83 -2.97 -20.49
N GLY A 532 -11.16 -3.14 -20.59
CA GLY A 532 -12.03 -3.48 -19.47
C GLY A 532 -12.36 -4.97 -19.50
N PHE A 533 -12.29 -5.64 -18.35
CA PHE A 533 -12.49 -7.09 -18.27
C PHE A 533 -12.97 -7.56 -16.89
N ASN A 534 -13.44 -8.80 -16.83
CA ASN A 534 -13.72 -9.51 -15.59
C ASN A 534 -12.42 -10.02 -14.97
N VAL A 535 -12.03 -9.40 -13.85
CA VAL A 535 -10.79 -9.74 -13.13
C VAL A 535 -10.77 -11.17 -12.61
N ASN A 536 -11.92 -11.73 -12.23
CA ASN A 536 -11.97 -13.10 -11.71
C ASN A 536 -11.61 -14.12 -12.80
N ILE A 537 -12.10 -13.90 -14.03
CA ILE A 537 -11.79 -14.77 -15.18
C ILE A 537 -10.33 -14.59 -15.59
N ALA A 538 -9.86 -13.35 -15.69
CA ALA A 538 -8.50 -13.07 -16.14
C ALA A 538 -7.43 -13.63 -15.18
N LEU A 539 -7.66 -13.53 -13.87
CA LEU A 539 -6.78 -14.11 -12.84
C LEU A 539 -7.04 -15.60 -12.56
N ASN A 540 -8.18 -16.14 -13.00
CA ASN A 540 -8.72 -17.45 -12.62
C ASN A 540 -8.86 -17.64 -11.09
N VAL A 541 -9.27 -16.59 -10.38
CA VAL A 541 -9.46 -16.58 -8.92
C VAL A 541 -10.65 -15.69 -8.57
N MET A 542 -11.48 -16.11 -7.61
CA MET A 542 -12.58 -15.30 -7.08
C MET A 542 -12.07 -14.20 -6.14
N VAL A 543 -11.68 -13.06 -6.71
CA VAL A 543 -11.18 -11.88 -5.97
C VAL A 543 -12.25 -10.81 -5.75
N ASP A 544 -13.25 -10.74 -6.64
CA ASP A 544 -14.32 -9.76 -6.60
C ASP A 544 -15.68 -10.44 -6.60
N GLN A 545 -16.41 -10.32 -5.48
CA GLN A 545 -17.70 -11.01 -5.28
C GLN A 545 -18.90 -10.27 -5.87
N ARG A 546 -18.68 -9.12 -6.55
CA ARG A 546 -19.78 -8.33 -7.12
C ARG A 546 -20.45 -9.06 -8.29
N ALA A 547 -21.71 -8.71 -8.55
CA ALA A 547 -22.47 -9.23 -9.69
C ALA A 547 -21.85 -8.85 -11.05
N GLU A 548 -21.17 -7.71 -11.12
CA GLU A 548 -20.45 -7.24 -12.32
C GLU A 548 -19.01 -6.82 -11.98
N PRO A 549 -18.07 -7.78 -11.85
CA PRO A 549 -16.66 -7.49 -11.62
C PRO A 549 -16.05 -6.85 -12.85
N CYS A 550 -15.72 -5.55 -12.78
CA CYS A 550 -15.07 -4.84 -13.87
C CYS A 550 -13.75 -4.23 -13.38
N HIS A 551 -12.67 -4.57 -14.06
CA HIS A 551 -11.34 -4.01 -13.85
C HIS A 551 -10.73 -3.54 -15.17
N PHE A 552 -9.63 -2.79 -15.09
CA PHE A 552 -8.99 -2.17 -16.25
C PHE A 552 -7.48 -2.41 -16.27
N ALA A 553 -6.92 -2.52 -17.47
CA ALA A 553 -5.47 -2.62 -17.69
C ALA A 553 -5.08 -2.00 -19.04
N ILE A 554 -3.79 -1.71 -19.22
CA ILE A 554 -3.22 -1.31 -20.51
C ILE A 554 -2.53 -2.51 -21.14
N VAL A 555 -2.75 -2.76 -22.43
CA VAL A 555 -1.96 -3.74 -23.18
C VAL A 555 -0.57 -3.16 -23.43
N ILE A 556 0.46 -3.85 -22.93
CA ILE A 556 1.85 -3.42 -23.04
C ILE A 556 2.72 -4.38 -23.86
N GLY A 557 2.26 -5.58 -24.19
CA GLY A 557 3.01 -6.51 -25.01
C GLY A 557 2.15 -7.69 -25.46
N PHE A 558 2.57 -8.34 -26.54
CA PHE A 558 1.93 -9.54 -27.07
C PHE A 558 2.98 -10.45 -27.70
N ASP A 559 2.94 -11.71 -27.29
CA ASP A 559 3.66 -12.81 -27.93
C ASP A 559 2.64 -13.68 -28.67
N ALA A 560 2.66 -13.60 -29.99
CA ALA A 560 1.76 -14.35 -30.86
C ALA A 560 2.11 -15.84 -30.93
N GLU A 561 3.37 -16.23 -30.70
CA GLU A 561 3.81 -17.62 -30.76
C GLU A 561 3.36 -18.38 -29.52
N GLN A 562 3.52 -17.77 -28.35
CA GLN A 562 3.07 -18.34 -27.08
C GLN A 562 1.59 -18.05 -26.78
N GLY A 563 0.96 -17.12 -27.50
CA GLY A 563 -0.41 -16.68 -27.26
C GLY A 563 -0.57 -15.96 -25.91
N VAL A 564 0.43 -15.19 -25.50
CA VAL A 564 0.48 -14.52 -24.20
C VAL A 564 0.42 -13.00 -24.37
N VAL A 565 -0.48 -12.36 -23.63
CA VAL A 565 -0.65 -10.91 -23.60
C VAL A 565 -0.09 -10.37 -22.28
N ARG A 566 0.73 -9.33 -22.36
CA ARG A 566 1.24 -8.63 -21.18
C ARG A 566 0.42 -7.38 -20.91
N LEU A 567 -0.06 -7.26 -19.68
CA LEU A 567 -0.90 -6.16 -19.22
C LEU A 567 -0.18 -5.33 -18.14
N ALA A 568 -0.40 -4.02 -18.14
CA ALA A 568 -0.09 -3.12 -17.03
C ALA A 568 -1.37 -2.79 -16.26
N ASP A 569 -1.39 -3.08 -14.97
CA ASP A 569 -2.58 -2.96 -14.15
C ASP A 569 -2.81 -1.52 -13.67
N VAL A 570 -4.07 -1.09 -13.60
CA VAL A 570 -4.43 0.26 -13.10
C VAL A 570 -4.51 0.33 -11.56
N SER A 571 -4.51 -0.80 -10.86
CA SER A 571 -4.59 -0.87 -9.39
C SER A 571 -3.43 -1.70 -8.82
N VAL A 572 -2.23 -1.11 -8.90
CA VAL A 572 -0.96 -1.73 -8.47
C VAL A 572 -0.91 -2.04 -6.96
N LYS A 573 -1.80 -1.45 -6.15
CA LYS A 573 -1.94 -1.81 -4.72
C LYS A 573 -2.72 -3.10 -4.50
N LYS A 574 -3.65 -3.45 -5.40
CA LYS A 574 -4.49 -4.66 -5.31
C LYS A 574 -3.89 -5.82 -6.10
N TYR A 575 -3.31 -5.51 -7.24
CA TYR A 575 -2.74 -6.46 -8.19
C TYR A 575 -1.33 -6.04 -8.59
N ARG A 576 -0.63 -6.91 -9.31
CA ARG A 576 0.75 -6.65 -9.76
C ARG A 576 0.80 -5.53 -10.79
N LYS A 577 1.88 -4.77 -10.81
CA LYS A 577 2.19 -3.71 -11.79
C LYS A 577 2.06 -4.19 -13.23
N THR A 578 2.64 -5.37 -13.52
CA THR A 578 2.44 -6.04 -14.80
C THR A 578 2.20 -7.53 -14.61
N TRP A 579 1.40 -8.12 -15.48
CA TRP A 579 1.14 -9.55 -15.45
C TRP A 579 0.83 -10.08 -16.84
N ASN A 580 1.12 -11.37 -17.04
CA ASN A 580 0.90 -12.09 -18.28
C ASN A 580 -0.41 -12.88 -18.23
N VAL A 581 -1.16 -12.87 -19.32
CA VAL A 581 -2.46 -13.55 -19.45
C VAL A 581 -2.50 -14.32 -20.76
N PRO A 582 -2.90 -15.60 -20.77
CA PRO A 582 -3.17 -16.31 -22.00
C PRO A 582 -4.27 -15.60 -22.81
N LEU A 583 -4.04 -15.40 -24.10
CA LEU A 583 -4.96 -14.71 -24.99
C LEU A 583 -6.40 -15.26 -24.94
N PRO A 584 -6.66 -16.60 -24.93
CA PRO A 584 -8.02 -17.13 -24.82
C PRO A 584 -8.72 -16.75 -23.51
N ARG A 585 -7.96 -16.67 -22.41
CA ARG A 585 -8.48 -16.29 -21.09
C ARG A 585 -8.79 -14.80 -21.04
N LEU A 586 -7.91 -13.97 -21.59
CA LEU A 586 -8.16 -12.54 -21.71
C LEU A 586 -9.38 -12.27 -22.60
N TYR A 587 -9.49 -12.94 -23.75
CA TYR A 587 -10.64 -12.84 -24.63
C TYR A 587 -11.93 -13.20 -23.89
N SER A 588 -11.95 -14.31 -23.16
CA SER A 588 -13.10 -14.72 -22.32
C SER A 588 -13.44 -13.70 -21.24
N ALA A 589 -12.43 -13.07 -20.62
CA ALA A 589 -12.62 -12.06 -19.59
C ALA A 589 -13.19 -10.74 -20.12
N VAL A 590 -13.01 -10.43 -21.40
CA VAL A 590 -13.43 -9.16 -22.03
C VAL A 590 -14.86 -9.27 -22.61
N ILE A 591 -15.41 -10.47 -22.74
CA ILE A 591 -16.81 -10.67 -23.14
C ILE A 591 -17.76 -9.98 -22.14
N GLY A 592 -18.63 -9.11 -22.66
CA GLY A 592 -19.52 -8.24 -21.89
C GLY A 592 -18.93 -6.87 -21.54
N TYR A 593 -17.70 -6.58 -21.98
CA TYR A 593 -16.98 -5.33 -21.76
C TYR A 593 -16.51 -4.73 -23.10
N GLY A 594 -15.21 -4.51 -23.27
CA GLY A 594 -14.62 -3.93 -24.46
C GLY A 594 -13.27 -3.26 -24.17
N TYR A 595 -12.78 -2.50 -25.14
CA TYR A 595 -11.53 -1.77 -25.05
C TYR A 595 -11.54 -0.49 -25.87
N ILE A 596 -10.65 0.42 -25.50
CA ILE A 596 -10.44 1.73 -26.13
C ILE A 596 -9.02 1.75 -26.69
N LEU A 597 -8.87 2.18 -27.93
CA LEU A 597 -7.58 2.38 -28.58
C LEU A 597 -7.32 3.86 -28.85
N ALA A 598 -6.19 4.38 -28.37
CA ALA A 598 -5.64 5.65 -28.81
C ALA A 598 -4.43 5.41 -29.71
N ALA A 599 -4.45 5.99 -30.91
CA ALA A 599 -3.42 5.86 -31.93
C ALA A 599 -3.03 7.22 -32.51
N LYS A 600 -1.84 7.27 -33.12
CA LYS A 600 -1.35 8.48 -33.81
C LYS A 600 -2.06 8.73 -35.14
N SER A 601 -2.44 7.66 -35.85
CA SER A 601 -3.08 7.73 -37.16
C SER A 601 -4.54 7.27 -37.09
N PRO A 602 -5.49 8.00 -37.72
CA PRO A 602 -6.85 7.54 -37.95
C PRO A 602 -6.91 6.21 -38.71
N ASP A 603 -5.94 5.92 -39.59
CA ASP A 603 -5.88 4.66 -40.34
C ASP A 603 -5.77 3.45 -39.40
N THR A 604 -5.06 3.58 -38.29
CA THR A 604 -4.97 2.53 -37.27
C THR A 604 -6.34 2.25 -36.65
N ILE A 605 -7.12 3.30 -36.38
CA ILE A 605 -8.47 3.15 -35.82
C ILE A 605 -9.42 2.53 -36.85
N SER A 606 -9.31 2.88 -38.13
CA SER A 606 -10.15 2.32 -39.20
C SER A 606 -10.05 0.79 -39.29
N LYS A 607 -8.88 0.22 -38.99
CA LYS A 607 -8.64 -1.23 -39.00
C LYS A 607 -9.38 -1.98 -37.89
N LEU A 608 -9.85 -1.29 -36.84
CA LEU A 608 -10.67 -1.90 -35.78
C LEU A 608 -12.13 -2.12 -36.21
N SER A 609 -12.57 -1.53 -37.33
CA SER A 609 -14.00 -1.48 -37.71
C SER A 609 -14.90 -0.93 -36.60
N ALA A 610 -14.41 0.08 -35.86
CA ALA A 610 -15.00 0.55 -34.60
C ALA A 610 -16.22 1.49 -34.75
N GLN A 611 -16.46 2.04 -35.96
CA GLN A 611 -17.41 3.14 -36.18
C GLN A 611 -18.82 2.86 -35.62
N GLN A 612 -19.34 1.64 -35.82
CA GLN A 612 -20.66 1.25 -35.33
C GLN A 612 -20.76 1.31 -33.79
N PHE A 613 -19.69 0.94 -33.09
CA PHE A 613 -19.65 0.99 -31.62
C PHE A 613 -19.54 2.43 -31.13
N GLU A 614 -18.74 3.26 -31.80
CA GLU A 614 -18.62 4.68 -31.49
C GLU A 614 -19.96 5.39 -31.61
N ASP A 615 -20.62 5.24 -32.75
CA ASP A 615 -21.90 5.88 -33.03
C ASP A 615 -22.96 5.42 -32.00
N SER A 616 -22.97 4.13 -31.66
CA SER A 616 -23.86 3.59 -30.62
C SER A 616 -23.61 4.25 -29.26
N ILE A 617 -22.36 4.38 -28.81
CA ILE A 617 -22.04 4.99 -27.50
C ILE A 617 -22.36 6.49 -27.50
N LEU A 618 -22.03 7.21 -28.56
CA LEU A 618 -22.26 8.65 -28.62
C LEU A 618 -23.75 9.01 -28.75
N SER A 619 -24.56 8.13 -29.32
CA SER A 619 -26.01 8.30 -29.42
C SER A 619 -26.75 8.10 -28.09
N ASP A 620 -26.13 7.41 -27.13
CA ASP A 620 -26.75 7.04 -25.86
C ASP A 620 -26.28 7.96 -24.72
N ALA A 621 -27.21 8.80 -24.25
CA ALA A 621 -26.96 9.77 -23.19
C ALA A 621 -26.48 9.14 -21.87
N ARG A 622 -26.70 7.84 -21.62
CA ARG A 622 -26.23 7.18 -20.39
C ARG A 622 -24.70 7.14 -20.26
N TYR A 623 -23.99 7.32 -21.37
CA TYR A 623 -22.52 7.35 -21.41
C TYR A 623 -21.96 8.76 -21.51
N SER A 624 -22.82 9.79 -21.56
CA SER A 624 -22.35 11.16 -21.47
C SER A 624 -21.65 11.39 -20.13
N LEU A 625 -20.89 12.48 -20.03
CA LEU A 625 -20.56 12.99 -18.70
C LEU A 625 -21.89 13.18 -17.95
N PRO A 626 -21.95 12.82 -16.65
CA PRO A 626 -23.14 13.11 -15.87
C PRO A 626 -23.43 14.61 -16.05
N PRO A 627 -24.67 14.99 -16.39
CA PRO A 627 -25.00 16.40 -16.44
C PRO A 627 -24.63 16.97 -15.09
N THR A 628 -23.94 18.11 -15.08
CA THR A 628 -23.66 18.91 -13.88
C THR A 628 -25.00 19.47 -13.40
N MET A 629 -25.91 18.57 -13.02
CA MET A 629 -27.24 18.88 -12.54
C MET A 629 -27.01 19.43 -11.15
N ARG A 630 -27.10 20.76 -11.08
CA ARG A 630 -27.75 21.48 -10.01
C ARG A 630 -29.02 20.73 -9.57
N LEU A 631 -28.87 19.68 -8.77
CA LEU A 631 -29.93 18.94 -8.07
C LEU A 631 -29.25 17.90 -7.15
N LEU A 632 -28.50 18.43 -6.19
CA LEU A 632 -28.25 17.94 -4.82
C LEU A 632 -27.09 18.81 -4.35
N ARG A 633 -27.42 19.93 -3.69
CA ARG A 633 -26.46 20.98 -3.27
C ARG A 633 -25.27 20.43 -2.45
N PHE A 634 -25.45 19.23 -1.89
CA PHE A 634 -24.42 18.38 -1.32
C PHE A 634 -24.25 17.10 -2.13
N GLU A 635 -23.09 16.96 -2.79
CA GLU A 635 -22.61 15.68 -3.28
C GLU A 635 -22.21 14.83 -2.07
N TYR A 636 -22.91 13.72 -1.82
CA TYR A 636 -22.49 12.75 -0.80
C TYR A 636 -21.70 11.66 -1.52
N PRO A 637 -20.35 11.66 -1.43
CA PRO A 637 -19.54 10.56 -1.94
C PRO A 637 -20.01 9.23 -1.37
N LYS A 638 -19.78 8.12 -2.08
CA LYS A 638 -20.07 6.76 -1.57
C LYS A 638 -19.37 6.45 -0.23
N LYS A 639 -18.33 7.22 0.09
CA LYS A 639 -17.62 7.19 1.38
C LYS A 639 -17.96 8.46 2.16
N ASN A 640 -18.11 8.33 3.46
CA ASN A 640 -18.55 9.43 4.34
C ASN A 640 -17.36 10.32 4.70
N TYR A 641 -16.90 11.13 3.75
CA TYR A 641 -15.77 12.04 3.99
C TYR A 641 -16.18 13.22 4.86
N VAL A 642 -15.27 13.63 5.75
CA VAL A 642 -15.47 14.75 6.68
C VAL A 642 -15.71 16.07 5.95
N VAL A 643 -15.10 16.24 4.77
CA VAL A 643 -15.33 17.43 3.92
C VAL A 643 -16.81 17.62 3.57
N THR A 644 -17.59 16.53 3.47
CA THR A 644 -19.03 16.58 3.22
C THR A 644 -19.76 17.27 4.36
N ILE A 645 -19.45 16.89 5.60
CA ILE A 645 -20.00 17.49 6.82
C ILE A 645 -19.56 18.95 6.98
N LEU A 646 -18.28 19.26 6.71
CA LEU A 646 -17.77 20.63 6.81
C LEU A 646 -18.46 21.55 5.80
N ALA A 647 -18.59 21.10 4.56
CA ALA A 647 -19.31 21.87 3.57
C ALA A 647 -20.79 22.02 3.95
N GLU A 648 -21.46 20.97 4.46
CA GLU A 648 -22.89 21.03 4.85
C GLU A 648 -23.11 22.02 5.99
N ALA A 649 -22.19 22.04 6.95
CA ALA A 649 -22.19 23.01 8.04
C ALA A 649 -21.98 24.45 7.54
N LEU A 650 -21.07 24.68 6.59
CA LEU A 650 -20.81 26.01 6.01
C LEU A 650 -22.01 26.51 5.18
N ASP A 651 -22.66 25.63 4.42
CA ASP A 651 -23.89 25.97 3.69
C ASP A 651 -25.06 26.27 4.63
N THR A 652 -25.18 25.51 5.73
CA THR A 652 -26.18 25.74 6.79
C THR A 652 -26.02 27.13 7.42
N LEU A 653 -24.79 27.63 7.53
CA LEU A 653 -24.48 28.99 8.00
C LEU A 653 -24.72 30.08 6.93
N GLY A 654 -25.19 29.72 5.74
CA GLY A 654 -25.55 30.65 4.67
C GLY A 654 -24.41 31.04 3.73
N PHE A 655 -23.28 30.32 3.76
CA PHE A 655 -22.20 30.50 2.80
C PHE A 655 -22.44 29.63 1.55
N ASP A 656 -22.01 30.09 0.38
CA ASP A 656 -22.08 29.29 -0.85
C ASP A 656 -20.96 28.24 -0.86
N ALA A 657 -21.11 27.25 0.02
CA ALA A 657 -20.14 26.19 0.25
C ALA A 657 -20.71 24.85 -0.21
N ASN A 658 -19.89 24.10 -0.93
CA ASN A 658 -20.16 22.72 -1.33
C ASN A 658 -18.87 21.90 -1.19
N VAL A 659 -18.98 20.58 -1.32
CA VAL A 659 -17.85 19.66 -1.13
C VAL A 659 -16.65 20.04 -2.03
N GLU A 660 -16.92 20.40 -3.28
CA GLU A 660 -15.91 20.82 -4.24
C GLU A 660 -15.16 22.08 -3.78
N THR A 661 -15.88 23.15 -3.43
CA THR A 661 -15.29 24.41 -2.98
C THR A 661 -14.48 24.23 -1.71
N VAL A 662 -14.98 23.48 -0.73
CA VAL A 662 -14.23 23.23 0.52
C VAL A 662 -12.99 22.39 0.26
N ALA A 663 -13.08 21.36 -0.60
CA ALA A 663 -11.92 20.56 -0.97
C ALA A 663 -10.85 21.36 -1.74
N ASN A 664 -11.27 22.23 -2.67
CA ASN A 664 -10.34 22.94 -3.56
C ASN A 664 -9.77 24.22 -2.96
N LEU A 665 -10.52 24.89 -2.08
CA LEU A 665 -10.19 26.25 -1.60
C LEU A 665 -9.72 26.28 -0.14
N SER A 666 -9.76 25.15 0.56
CA SER A 666 -9.15 25.01 1.89
C SER A 666 -7.61 25.01 1.86
N GLY A 667 -7.01 24.89 0.67
CA GLY A 667 -5.56 24.88 0.48
C GLY A 667 -4.91 23.51 0.74
N PHE A 668 -5.64 22.48 1.14
CA PHE A 668 -5.08 21.16 1.41
C PHE A 668 -5.07 20.25 0.19
N HIS A 669 -4.13 19.30 0.16
CA HIS A 669 -4.10 18.28 -0.88
C HIS A 669 -5.38 17.43 -0.85
N THR A 670 -5.97 17.11 -2.01
CA THR A 670 -7.25 16.39 -2.05
C THR A 670 -7.19 15.05 -1.32
N SER A 671 -6.07 14.31 -1.35
CA SER A 671 -5.96 13.05 -0.59
C SER A 671 -6.12 13.22 0.93
N PHE A 672 -5.78 14.40 1.48
CA PHE A 672 -6.04 14.74 2.87
C PHE A 672 -7.54 14.89 3.13
N MET A 673 -8.20 15.63 2.23
CA MET A 673 -9.65 15.86 2.26
C MET A 673 -10.46 14.58 2.06
N LEU A 674 -9.89 13.60 1.36
CA LEU A 674 -10.52 12.30 1.06
C LEU A 674 -10.12 11.19 2.05
N SER A 675 -9.57 11.56 3.21
CA SER A 675 -9.41 10.59 4.29
C SER A 675 -10.76 10.16 4.84
N ALA A 676 -10.94 8.86 5.03
CA ALA A 676 -12.09 8.32 5.76
C ALA A 676 -12.06 8.70 7.24
N HIS A 677 -10.88 8.99 7.78
CA HIS A 677 -10.68 9.33 9.18
C HIS A 677 -9.81 10.58 9.30
N LEU A 678 -10.42 11.69 9.72
CA LEU A 678 -9.77 12.98 9.93
C LEU A 678 -9.92 13.36 11.42
N PRO A 679 -8.84 13.57 12.18
CA PRO A 679 -8.93 13.99 13.58
C PRO A 679 -9.65 15.33 13.75
N LEU A 680 -10.20 15.56 14.95
CA LEU A 680 -11.01 16.75 15.26
C LEU A 680 -10.28 18.06 14.92
N GLU A 681 -9.03 18.21 15.36
CA GLU A 681 -8.23 19.41 15.12
C GLU A 681 -7.82 19.57 13.65
N SER A 682 -7.67 18.47 12.93
CA SER A 682 -7.41 18.50 11.48
C SER A 682 -8.65 18.99 10.71
N ALA A 683 -9.84 18.51 11.07
CA ALA A 683 -11.10 19.01 10.51
C ALA A 683 -11.32 20.50 10.80
N ALA A 684 -10.98 20.94 12.02
CA ALA A 684 -11.04 22.34 12.40
C ALA A 684 -10.09 23.20 11.55
N THR A 685 -8.88 22.73 11.30
CA THR A 685 -7.88 23.42 10.49
C THR A 685 -8.34 23.58 9.04
N VAL A 686 -8.95 22.55 8.46
CA VAL A 686 -9.58 22.61 7.13
C VAL A 686 -10.62 23.72 7.07
N ALA A 687 -11.53 23.76 8.04
CA ALA A 687 -12.60 24.76 8.09
C ALA A 687 -12.05 26.19 8.27
N ARG A 688 -11.05 26.38 9.14
CA ARG A 688 -10.38 27.67 9.36
C ARG A 688 -9.71 28.18 8.08
N ASN A 689 -8.95 27.34 7.39
CA ASN A 689 -8.27 27.74 6.16
C ASN A 689 -9.23 28.00 5.01
N TYR A 690 -10.31 27.21 4.87
CA TYR A 690 -11.36 27.53 3.90
C TYR A 690 -12.00 28.90 4.19
N SER A 691 -12.31 29.19 5.46
CA SER A 691 -12.84 30.48 5.88
C SER A 691 -11.86 31.63 5.54
N HIS A 692 -10.56 31.43 5.78
CA HIS A 692 -9.53 32.42 5.47
C HIS A 692 -9.36 32.66 3.97
N ASN A 693 -9.10 31.59 3.22
CA ASN A 693 -8.75 31.65 1.80
C ASN A 693 -9.93 32.03 0.90
N HIS A 694 -11.15 31.67 1.30
CA HIS A 694 -12.33 31.80 0.42
C HIS A 694 -13.44 32.66 1.00
N LEU A 695 -13.73 32.56 2.31
CA LEU A 695 -14.83 33.30 2.92
C LEU A 695 -14.43 34.68 3.45
N GLY A 696 -13.14 35.05 3.38
CA GLY A 696 -12.63 36.30 3.94
C GLY A 696 -12.79 36.37 5.45
N ASP A 697 -12.50 35.26 6.13
CA ASP A 697 -12.56 35.10 7.58
C ASP A 697 -13.94 35.32 8.21
N LYS A 698 -15.02 35.09 7.46
CA LYS A 698 -16.40 35.25 7.94
C LYS A 698 -16.93 34.09 8.80
N VAL A 699 -16.16 33.02 8.95
CA VAL A 699 -16.50 31.88 9.82
C VAL A 699 -15.39 31.67 10.85
N SER A 700 -15.77 31.46 12.10
CA SER A 700 -14.88 31.05 13.19
C SER A 700 -15.18 29.63 13.64
N VAL A 701 -14.13 28.92 14.08
CA VAL A 701 -14.17 27.48 14.31
C VAL A 701 -13.57 27.15 15.68
N PHE A 702 -14.36 26.53 16.55
CA PHE A 702 -13.98 26.15 17.90
C PHE A 702 -14.07 24.64 18.08
N THR A 703 -13.04 24.06 18.69
CA THR A 703 -12.99 22.63 19.03
C THR A 703 -13.20 22.46 20.54
N THR A 704 -13.86 21.38 20.95
CA THR A 704 -13.93 20.97 22.36
C THR A 704 -13.75 19.46 22.44
N HIS A 705 -12.66 19.03 23.09
CA HIS A 705 -12.39 17.61 23.32
C HIS A 705 -13.11 17.10 24.56
N MET A 706 -13.61 15.87 24.52
CA MET A 706 -14.26 15.20 25.65
C MET A 706 -13.27 14.30 26.40
N ASP A 707 -12.09 14.85 26.71
CA ASP A 707 -11.04 14.14 27.45
C ASP A 707 -11.57 13.72 28.84
N LYS A 708 -11.15 12.53 29.32
CA LYS A 708 -11.53 12.05 30.66
C LYS A 708 -10.98 12.99 31.73
N ASP A 709 -11.73 13.15 32.83
CA ASP A 709 -11.33 13.93 34.02
C ASP A 709 -11.18 15.45 33.81
N VAL A 710 -11.63 15.98 32.67
CA VAL A 710 -11.66 17.42 32.40
C VAL A 710 -13.02 18.02 32.77
N LYS A 711 -13.02 19.20 33.43
CA LYS A 711 -14.24 19.84 33.98
C LYS A 711 -15.38 20.09 32.98
N HIS A 712 -15.07 20.24 31.69
CA HIS A 712 -16.07 20.49 30.63
C HIS A 712 -16.48 19.21 29.88
N SER A 713 -15.89 18.06 30.21
CA SER A 713 -16.22 16.76 29.63
C SER A 713 -17.32 16.10 30.47
N THR A 714 -18.53 16.67 30.43
CA THR A 714 -19.72 16.09 31.07
C THR A 714 -20.93 16.13 30.14
N PRO A 715 -21.92 15.24 30.31
CA PRO A 715 -23.16 15.28 29.53
C PRO A 715 -23.88 16.63 29.62
N GLU A 716 -23.87 17.30 30.78
CA GLU A 716 -24.50 18.60 30.99
C GLU A 716 -23.82 19.70 30.17
N ALA A 717 -22.47 19.68 30.11
CA ALA A 717 -21.70 20.61 29.30
C ALA A 717 -21.97 20.39 27.79
N LEU A 718 -22.07 19.13 27.35
CA LEU A 718 -22.46 18.79 25.98
C LEU A 718 -23.88 19.30 25.64
N VAL A 719 -24.84 19.13 26.54
CA VAL A 719 -26.19 19.69 26.38
C VAL A 719 -26.15 21.21 26.26
N GLY A 720 -25.33 21.89 27.07
CA GLY A 720 -25.12 23.32 26.97
C GLY A 720 -24.62 23.76 25.58
N GLN A 721 -23.68 23.02 25.00
CA GLN A 721 -23.19 23.28 23.64
C GLN A 721 -24.26 23.03 22.58
N ILE A 722 -25.00 21.92 22.68
CA ILE A 722 -26.09 21.57 21.77
C ILE A 722 -27.16 22.68 21.78
N LEU A 723 -27.64 23.08 22.96
CA LEU A 723 -28.65 24.12 23.10
C LEU A 723 -28.15 25.47 22.56
N SER A 724 -26.90 25.84 22.86
CA SER A 724 -26.29 27.08 22.38
C SER A 724 -26.23 27.16 20.84
N ALA A 725 -26.00 26.02 20.17
CA ALA A 725 -26.02 25.96 18.71
C ALA A 725 -27.44 26.03 18.13
N LEU A 726 -28.38 25.32 18.75
CA LEU A 726 -29.78 25.26 18.32
C LEU A 726 -30.56 26.57 18.55
N GLU A 727 -30.13 27.41 19.49
CA GLU A 727 -30.72 28.74 19.73
C GLU A 727 -30.51 29.72 18.56
N ALA A 728 -29.41 29.56 17.81
CA ALA A 728 -29.04 30.44 16.70
C ALA A 728 -28.55 29.65 15.47
N PRO A 729 -29.40 28.83 14.84
CA PRO A 729 -28.99 27.86 13.81
C PRO A 729 -28.49 28.50 12.51
N LYS A 730 -28.79 29.79 12.29
CA LYS A 730 -28.26 30.58 11.16
C LYS A 730 -26.89 31.19 11.45
N GLU A 731 -26.48 31.21 12.72
CA GLU A 731 -25.24 31.81 13.18
C GLU A 731 -24.27 30.78 13.75
N ARG A 732 -24.75 29.61 14.15
CA ARG A 732 -24.00 28.55 14.84
C ARG A 732 -24.40 27.18 14.29
N CYS A 733 -23.39 26.37 13.97
CA CYS A 733 -23.56 24.99 13.56
C CYS A 733 -22.64 24.10 14.39
N LEU A 734 -23.21 23.11 15.08
CA LEU A 734 -22.46 22.17 15.92
C LEU A 734 -22.30 20.84 15.20
N ILE A 735 -21.05 20.40 15.09
CA ILE A 735 -20.65 19.12 14.52
C ILE A 735 -20.09 18.27 15.65
N VAL A 736 -20.43 16.98 15.68
CA VAL A 736 -19.88 15.99 16.61
C VAL A 736 -18.91 15.06 15.87
N ASN A 737 -17.77 14.77 16.48
CA ASN A 737 -16.84 13.71 16.09
C ASN A 737 -16.99 12.56 17.10
N PHE A 738 -17.38 11.38 16.67
CA PHE A 738 -17.71 10.25 17.55
C PHE A 738 -17.10 8.96 17.02
N ASP A 739 -16.95 7.96 17.89
CA ASP A 739 -16.54 6.61 17.48
C ASP A 739 -17.74 5.83 16.89
N PRO A 740 -17.72 5.49 15.58
CA PRO A 740 -18.79 4.72 14.96
C PRO A 740 -18.98 3.34 15.58
N ALA A 741 -17.92 2.74 16.15
CA ALA A 741 -18.00 1.41 16.76
C ALA A 741 -18.90 1.40 18.01
N VAL A 742 -18.88 2.48 18.79
CA VAL A 742 -19.74 2.64 19.98
C VAL A 742 -21.21 2.74 19.56
N ILE A 743 -21.50 3.49 18.50
CA ILE A 743 -22.86 3.64 17.95
C ILE A 743 -23.34 2.31 17.33
N GLN A 744 -22.51 1.65 16.53
CA GLN A 744 -22.85 0.38 15.87
C GLN A 744 -23.04 -0.78 16.85
N ALA A 745 -22.37 -0.76 18.00
CA ALA A 745 -22.60 -1.73 19.07
C ALA A 745 -24.01 -1.62 19.67
N ASN A 746 -24.65 -0.45 19.59
CA ASN A 746 -25.99 -0.23 20.10
C ASN A 746 -27.05 -0.37 18.99
N ARG A 747 -27.65 -1.57 18.91
CA ARG A 747 -28.65 -1.92 17.88
C ARG A 747 -29.93 -1.08 17.91
N GLU A 748 -30.24 -0.42 19.02
CA GLU A 748 -31.43 0.45 19.15
C GLU A 748 -31.22 1.82 18.49
N VAL A 749 -29.96 2.22 18.30
CA VAL A 749 -29.53 3.51 17.74
C VAL A 749 -29.05 3.35 16.29
N TRP A 750 -28.43 2.20 15.98
CA TRP A 750 -27.88 1.95 14.66
C TRP A 750 -28.97 1.76 13.60
N ASN A 751 -28.98 2.67 12.62
CA ASN A 751 -29.95 2.69 11.52
C ASN A 751 -29.61 1.74 10.35
N GLY A 752 -28.59 0.87 10.49
CA GLY A 752 -28.13 -0.04 9.44
C GLY A 752 -27.13 0.58 8.45
N GLY A 753 -26.85 1.88 8.55
CA GLY A 753 -25.91 2.59 7.68
C GLY A 753 -24.45 2.41 8.08
N SER A 754 -23.55 2.43 7.08
CA SER A 754 -22.10 2.48 7.27
C SER A 754 -21.59 3.92 7.42
N GLY A 755 -22.27 4.73 8.26
CA GLY A 755 -22.05 6.18 8.47
C GLY A 755 -20.62 6.61 8.83
N GLY A 756 -20.33 7.92 8.74
CA GLY A 756 -19.00 8.50 9.01
C GLY A 756 -18.82 8.89 10.48
N PRO A 757 -17.58 9.19 10.94
CA PRO A 757 -17.32 9.57 12.33
C PRO A 757 -17.76 11.01 12.68
N TYR A 758 -18.36 11.75 11.73
CA TYR A 758 -18.83 13.12 11.91
C TYR A 758 -20.31 13.25 11.57
N ALA A 759 -21.03 14.02 12.39
CA ALA A 759 -22.42 14.38 12.14
C ALA A 759 -22.75 15.80 12.63
N ILE A 760 -23.71 16.46 11.98
CA ILE A 760 -24.27 17.76 12.38
C ILE A 760 -25.40 17.51 13.38
N VAL A 761 -25.46 18.34 14.43
CA VAL A 761 -26.57 18.32 15.39
C VAL A 761 -27.75 19.10 14.82
N LEU A 762 -28.90 18.44 14.64
CA LEU A 762 -30.11 19.01 14.06
C LEU A 762 -31.13 19.47 15.11
N SER A 763 -31.36 18.67 16.15
CA SER A 763 -32.31 18.97 17.21
C SER A 763 -32.02 18.17 18.48
N TYR A 764 -32.59 18.62 19.60
CA TYR A 764 -32.50 17.95 20.89
C TYR A 764 -33.86 17.90 21.58
N ASP A 765 -34.30 16.69 21.93
CA ASP A 765 -35.49 16.44 22.73
C ASP A 765 -35.09 16.37 24.21
N LYS A 766 -35.51 17.39 24.97
CA LYS A 766 -35.24 17.51 26.41
C LYS A 766 -36.00 16.48 27.25
N GLU A 767 -37.21 16.09 26.83
CA GLU A 767 -38.05 15.16 27.60
C GLU A 767 -37.51 13.74 27.53
N ARG A 768 -37.00 13.35 26.36
CA ARG A 768 -36.44 12.01 26.12
C ARG A 768 -34.93 11.94 26.27
N ALA A 769 -34.24 13.07 26.40
CA ALA A 769 -32.78 13.19 26.39
C ALA A 769 -32.13 12.58 25.15
N VAL A 770 -32.65 12.96 23.97
CA VAL A 770 -32.27 12.37 22.68
C VAL A 770 -31.84 13.45 21.70
N VAL A 771 -30.73 13.21 20.99
CA VAL A 771 -30.14 14.12 20.00
C VAL A 771 -30.42 13.58 18.59
N THR A 772 -30.88 14.45 17.69
CA THR A 772 -31.01 14.13 16.26
C THR A 772 -29.77 14.62 15.52
N LEU A 773 -29.18 13.74 14.73
CA LEU A 773 -27.90 13.94 14.04
C LEU A 773 -28.08 13.73 12.53
N SER A 774 -27.30 14.44 11.72
CA SER A 774 -27.18 14.27 10.27
C SER A 774 -25.74 13.94 9.91
N ASP A 775 -25.46 12.75 9.37
CA ASP A 775 -24.13 12.37 8.94
C ASP A 775 -23.92 12.45 7.42
N ALA A 776 -22.72 12.11 6.96
CA ALA A 776 -22.36 12.14 5.54
C ALA A 776 -22.77 10.88 4.76
N ASN A 777 -23.74 10.09 5.24
CA ASN A 777 -24.15 8.87 4.57
C ASN A 777 -24.67 9.15 3.15
N HIS A 778 -24.14 8.43 2.17
CA HIS A 778 -24.58 8.55 0.78
C HIS A 778 -26.08 8.26 0.59
N GLU A 779 -26.65 7.33 1.37
CA GLU A 779 -28.08 7.02 1.35
C GLU A 779 -28.87 8.06 2.16
N ALA A 780 -29.68 8.88 1.48
CA ALA A 780 -30.44 9.97 2.09
C ALA A 780 -31.34 9.53 3.26
N PHE A 781 -31.89 8.32 3.20
CA PHE A 781 -32.73 7.75 4.26
C PHE A 781 -31.95 7.40 5.55
N LEU A 782 -30.63 7.25 5.45
CA LEU A 782 -29.77 6.86 6.56
C LEU A 782 -28.92 8.02 7.11
N ARG A 783 -29.05 9.23 6.54
CA ARG A 783 -28.29 10.41 6.98
C ARG A 783 -28.74 10.93 8.33
N ALA A 784 -30.05 11.03 8.50
CA ALA A 784 -30.64 11.52 9.73
C ALA A 784 -30.95 10.34 10.66
N TRP A 785 -30.46 10.42 11.89
CA TRP A 785 -30.70 9.41 12.91
C TRP A 785 -30.71 10.04 14.29
N VAL A 786 -31.10 9.23 15.27
CA VAL A 786 -31.51 9.68 16.60
C VAL A 786 -30.71 8.90 17.64
N CYS A 787 -30.05 9.60 18.56
CA CYS A 787 -29.11 9.02 19.53
C CYS A 787 -29.43 9.46 20.97
N PRO A 788 -29.55 8.54 21.94
CA PRO A 788 -29.57 8.89 23.36
C PRO A 788 -28.32 9.68 23.76
N LEU A 789 -28.50 10.74 24.54
CA LEU A 789 -27.41 11.65 24.94
C LEU A 789 -26.21 10.93 25.57
N ASN A 790 -26.47 9.96 26.45
CA ASN A 790 -25.42 9.22 27.16
C ASN A 790 -24.56 8.37 26.20
N VAL A 791 -25.21 7.73 25.21
CA VAL A 791 -24.53 6.93 24.19
C VAL A 791 -23.68 7.82 23.28
N LEU A 792 -24.21 8.99 22.90
CA LEU A 792 -23.45 9.98 22.14
C LEU A 792 -22.25 10.51 22.93
N PHE A 793 -22.41 10.78 24.22
CA PHE A 793 -21.33 11.25 25.09
C PHE A 793 -20.21 10.21 25.20
N ASP A 794 -20.54 8.93 25.41
CA ASP A 794 -19.55 7.86 25.46
C ASP A 794 -18.77 7.74 24.13
N ALA A 795 -19.46 7.89 23.00
CA ALA A 795 -18.84 7.85 21.67
C ALA A 795 -17.96 9.09 21.40
N LEU A 796 -18.28 10.25 21.97
CA LEU A 796 -17.46 11.48 21.93
C LEU A 796 -16.24 11.41 22.86
N ALA A 797 -16.36 10.75 24.00
CA ALA A 797 -15.28 10.58 24.98
C ALA A 797 -14.30 9.47 24.61
N ALA A 798 -14.59 8.68 23.57
CA ALA A 798 -13.69 7.66 23.05
C ALA A 798 -12.39 8.29 22.52
N VAL A 799 -11.27 7.59 22.73
CA VAL A 799 -9.94 8.03 22.28
C VAL A 799 -9.79 7.72 20.79
N ASP A 800 -9.38 8.73 20.03
CA ASP A 800 -9.01 8.56 18.64
C ASP A 800 -7.66 7.85 18.50
N SER A 801 -7.62 6.76 17.73
CA SER A 801 -6.39 6.03 17.42
C SER A 801 -5.37 6.84 16.63
N ILE A 802 -5.78 7.92 15.94
CA ILE A 802 -4.87 8.80 15.19
C ILE A 802 -4.31 9.91 16.08
N SER A 803 -5.16 10.74 16.69
CA SER A 803 -4.68 11.88 17.48
C SER A 803 -4.22 11.48 18.89
N LEU A 804 -4.50 10.24 19.31
CA LEU A 804 -4.27 9.73 20.67
C LEU A 804 -4.94 10.58 21.76
N ARG A 805 -6.04 11.26 21.39
CA ARG A 805 -6.81 12.15 22.25
C ARG A 805 -8.30 11.84 22.13
N ALA A 806 -9.10 12.21 23.12
CA ALA A 806 -10.55 12.04 23.00
C ALA A 806 -11.10 12.80 21.78
N ARG A 807 -12.21 12.31 21.25
CA ARG A 807 -13.00 13.02 20.23
C ARG A 807 -13.75 14.18 20.88
N GLY A 808 -14.80 14.69 20.24
CA GLY A 808 -15.53 15.82 20.78
C GLY A 808 -16.30 16.61 19.74
N THR A 809 -16.43 17.91 19.94
CA THR A 809 -17.29 18.77 19.15
C THR A 809 -16.50 19.82 18.36
N LEU A 810 -17.07 20.22 17.23
CA LEU A 810 -16.58 21.27 16.35
C LEU A 810 -17.73 22.27 16.13
N LEU A 811 -17.60 23.47 16.67
CA LEU A 811 -18.58 24.55 16.56
C LEU A 811 -18.12 25.56 15.51
N LEU A 812 -18.91 25.74 14.46
CA LEU A 812 -18.72 26.79 13.45
C LEU A 812 -19.67 27.94 13.76
N THR A 813 -19.19 29.18 13.68
CA THR A 813 -20.03 30.37 13.85
C THR A 813 -19.76 31.42 12.79
N THR A 814 -20.76 32.25 12.48
CA THR A 814 -20.65 33.38 11.54
C THR A 814 -19.86 34.58 12.10
N ALA A 815 -19.30 34.46 13.31
CA ALA A 815 -18.39 35.46 13.86
C ALA A 815 -17.08 35.46 13.06
N ARG A 816 -16.55 36.66 12.79
CA ARG A 816 -15.31 36.82 12.02
C ARG A 816 -14.12 36.22 12.78
N GLN A 817 -13.31 35.40 12.11
CA GLN A 817 -12.03 34.89 12.63
C GLN A 817 -10.83 35.76 12.27
N GLY A 818 -11.05 36.90 11.59
CA GLY A 818 -9.99 37.70 10.96
C GLY A 818 -8.91 38.18 11.92
N ASP A 819 -9.17 38.14 13.23
CA ASP A 819 -8.15 38.41 14.25
C ASP A 819 -7.04 37.34 14.30
N ASN A 820 -7.28 36.10 13.85
CA ASN A 820 -6.30 35.01 13.91
C ASN A 820 -5.11 35.21 12.96
N TYR A 821 -5.29 35.92 11.84
CA TYR A 821 -4.30 36.08 10.78
C TYR A 821 -3.73 37.51 10.67
N VAL A 822 -4.22 38.45 11.47
CA VAL A 822 -3.71 39.83 11.50
C VAL A 822 -2.37 39.89 12.24
N GLY A 823 -1.34 40.41 11.58
CA GLY A 823 -0.01 40.60 12.16
C GLY A 823 0.75 39.30 12.46
N THR A 824 0.41 38.22 11.77
CA THR A 824 1.08 36.92 11.84
C THR A 824 2.16 36.78 10.77
N TYR A 825 3.10 35.85 10.94
CA TYR A 825 4.07 35.53 9.88
C TYR A 825 3.44 34.90 8.64
N GLY A 826 2.24 34.33 8.77
CA GLY A 826 1.49 33.82 7.61
C GLY A 826 2.03 32.50 7.07
N TYR A 827 2.45 31.59 7.97
CA TYR A 827 2.97 30.28 7.60
C TYR A 827 2.05 29.54 6.63
N ASP A 828 2.62 29.06 5.53
CA ASP A 828 1.90 28.20 4.61
C ASP A 828 1.77 26.77 5.18
N MET A 829 0.71 26.59 5.95
CA MET A 829 0.36 25.29 6.54
C MET A 829 0.02 24.22 5.50
N SER A 830 -0.27 24.59 4.24
CA SER A 830 -0.57 23.62 3.19
C SER A 830 0.67 22.89 2.69
N HIS A 831 1.83 23.55 2.72
CA HIS A 831 3.09 22.99 2.24
C HIS A 831 3.85 22.19 3.30
N SER A 832 3.64 22.45 4.59
CA SER A 832 4.32 21.76 5.70
C SER A 832 3.66 20.43 6.13
N ILE A 833 2.48 20.10 5.60
CA ILE A 833 1.66 18.93 6.01
C ILE A 833 1.74 17.75 5.01
N VAL A 834 2.56 17.87 3.97
CA VAL A 834 2.87 16.77 3.05
C VAL A 834 4.02 16.00 3.70
N HIS A 835 3.83 15.02 4.59
CA HIS A 835 3.78 13.63 4.14
C HIS A 835 3.17 12.60 5.11
N HIS A 836 2.56 12.95 6.26
CA HIS A 836 1.74 11.98 7.04
C HIS A 836 0.62 12.62 7.89
N PRO A 837 -0.53 12.98 7.29
CA PRO A 837 -1.63 13.64 7.98
C PRO A 837 -2.43 12.79 8.98
N PHE A 838 -2.07 11.51 9.14
CA PHE A 838 -2.82 10.51 9.92
C PHE A 838 -2.03 9.96 11.11
N LYS A 839 -0.91 10.61 11.46
CA LYS A 839 -0.08 10.23 12.59
C LYS A 839 0.40 11.49 13.32
N PRO A 840 0.56 11.44 14.65
CA PRO A 840 1.24 12.49 15.38
C PRO A 840 2.64 12.73 14.79
N SER A 841 3.12 13.97 14.84
CA SER A 841 4.47 14.29 14.38
C SER A 841 5.50 13.45 15.14
N VAL A 842 6.44 12.82 14.41
CA VAL A 842 7.53 12.01 15.01
C VAL A 842 8.31 12.84 16.03
N TRP A 843 8.53 14.13 15.73
CA TRP A 843 8.96 15.11 16.71
C TRP A 843 8.37 16.48 16.34
N PRO A 844 7.64 17.15 17.25
CA PRO A 844 7.04 18.47 16.97
C PRO A 844 8.05 19.52 16.49
N ALA A 845 9.32 19.41 16.92
CA ALA A 845 10.38 20.32 16.49
C ALA A 845 10.68 20.25 14.99
N PHE A 846 10.58 19.08 14.35
CA PHE A 846 10.86 18.95 12.91
C PHE A 846 9.85 19.74 12.08
N HIS A 847 8.58 19.65 12.45
CA HIS A 847 7.52 20.43 11.80
C HIS A 847 7.78 21.93 11.94
N CYS A 848 8.11 22.37 13.16
CA CYS A 848 8.45 23.75 13.45
C CYS A 848 9.68 24.26 12.69
N LEU A 849 10.74 23.46 12.59
CA LEU A 849 11.96 23.81 11.88
C LEU A 849 11.75 23.89 10.36
N ALA A 850 10.96 22.97 9.80
CA ALA A 850 10.57 22.98 8.39
C ALA A 850 9.76 24.23 8.03
N LEU A 851 8.81 24.60 8.89
CA LEU A 851 8.04 25.83 8.77
C LEU A 851 8.95 27.07 8.78
N VAL A 852 9.82 27.18 9.78
CA VAL A 852 10.75 28.32 9.90
C VAL A 852 11.71 28.39 8.72
N ALA A 853 12.30 27.27 8.30
CA ALA A 853 13.22 27.25 7.19
C ALA A 853 12.56 27.64 5.87
N SER A 854 11.34 27.15 5.62
CA SER A 854 10.57 27.50 4.42
C SER A 854 10.24 29.00 4.39
N GLU A 855 9.82 29.56 5.53
CA GLU A 855 9.46 30.97 5.64
C GLU A 855 10.69 31.89 5.51
N MET A 856 11.77 31.58 6.23
CA MET A 856 12.97 32.43 6.24
C MET A 856 13.76 32.36 4.94
N CYS A 857 13.64 31.28 4.15
CA CYS A 857 14.38 31.09 2.90
C CYS A 857 13.53 31.29 1.63
N GLY A 858 12.20 31.28 1.71
CA GLY A 858 11.28 31.26 0.56
C GLY A 858 11.05 32.58 -0.19
N GLY A 859 11.85 33.64 0.05
CA GLY A 859 11.43 35.01 -0.31
C GLY A 859 12.39 35.92 -1.08
N ASP A 860 13.60 35.50 -1.45
CA ASP A 860 14.61 36.41 -2.06
C ASP A 860 15.00 35.96 -3.48
N GLY A 861 14.37 36.56 -4.49
CA GLY A 861 14.61 36.32 -5.92
C GLY A 861 15.97 36.79 -6.45
N SER A 862 16.98 37.00 -5.61
CA SER A 862 18.30 37.43 -6.07
C SER A 862 19.40 37.09 -5.06
N THR A 863 19.94 35.87 -5.11
CA THR A 863 21.39 35.54 -5.09
C THR A 863 21.64 34.03 -4.93
N SER A 864 22.28 33.46 -5.96
CA SER A 864 23.18 32.28 -6.00
C SER A 864 22.79 30.90 -5.39
N VAL A 865 22.72 29.92 -6.31
CA VAL A 865 23.36 28.57 -6.27
C VAL A 865 23.09 27.68 -5.04
N SER A 866 21.84 27.27 -4.83
CA SER A 866 21.38 25.89 -4.54
C SER A 866 20.08 25.90 -3.73
N GLY A 867 19.04 25.22 -4.23
CA GLY A 867 17.82 24.93 -3.49
C GLY A 867 16.74 26.03 -3.52
N THR A 868 15.65 25.77 -4.23
CA THR A 868 14.38 26.51 -4.11
C THR A 868 13.78 26.26 -2.72
N GLY A 869 13.70 27.30 -1.88
CA GLY A 869 13.42 27.24 -0.44
C GLY A 869 12.00 26.86 -0.05
N GLN A 870 11.72 25.56 -0.02
CA GLN A 870 10.59 24.94 0.70
C GLN A 870 11.11 23.63 1.32
N TYR A 871 10.79 23.40 2.60
CA TYR A 871 11.28 22.27 3.38
C TYR A 871 10.12 21.58 4.11
N SER A 872 10.16 20.26 4.17
CA SER A 872 9.21 19.39 4.88
C SER A 872 9.76 18.95 6.23
N SER A 873 8.89 18.49 7.14
CA SER A 873 9.31 17.89 8.42
C SER A 873 10.24 16.68 8.20
N GLU A 874 10.04 15.98 7.10
CA GLU A 874 10.77 14.80 6.67
C GLU A 874 12.19 15.17 6.28
N ASP A 875 12.41 16.31 5.60
CA ASP A 875 13.75 16.81 5.28
C ASP A 875 14.60 16.96 6.54
N PHE A 876 14.01 17.47 7.63
CA PHE A 876 14.65 17.58 8.94
C PHE A 876 14.79 16.23 9.64
N LEU A 877 13.80 15.33 9.53
CA LEU A 877 13.94 13.97 10.05
C LEU A 877 15.12 13.23 9.38
N TYR A 878 15.28 13.39 8.05
CA TYR A 878 16.36 12.80 7.26
C TYR A 878 17.74 13.33 7.63
N THR A 879 17.83 14.45 8.37
CA THR A 879 19.12 14.91 8.91
C THR A 879 19.54 14.18 10.16
N LYS A 880 18.71 13.34 10.79
CA LYS A 880 19.13 12.50 11.92
C LYS A 880 19.84 11.24 11.44
N THR A 881 20.77 10.76 12.27
CA THR A 881 21.45 9.47 12.07
C THR A 881 20.56 8.28 12.45
N THR A 882 19.57 8.51 13.32
CA THR A 882 18.53 7.56 13.72
C THR A 882 17.17 8.18 13.42
N PHE A 883 16.28 7.42 12.76
CA PHE A 883 14.90 7.85 12.49
C PHE A 883 14.00 7.88 13.73
N SER A 884 14.56 7.57 14.90
CA SER A 884 13.93 7.68 16.21
C SER A 884 14.34 8.97 16.91
N VAL A 885 13.37 9.56 17.62
CA VAL A 885 13.65 10.47 18.73
C VAL A 885 13.98 9.58 19.93
N PRO A 886 15.10 9.77 20.63
CA PRO A 886 15.41 9.00 21.83
C PRO A 886 14.25 9.07 22.84
N ASP A 887 13.93 7.97 23.54
CA ASP A 887 12.93 7.98 24.62
C ASP A 887 13.27 9.01 25.72
N THR A 888 14.55 9.37 25.85
CA THR A 888 15.03 10.46 26.71
C THR A 888 14.62 11.87 26.25
N ALA A 889 14.37 12.08 24.95
CA ALA A 889 13.78 13.31 24.41
C ALA A 889 12.24 13.28 24.40
N VAL A 890 11.64 12.12 24.71
CA VAL A 890 10.23 11.92 25.10
C VAL A 890 10.08 11.96 26.64
N ALA A 891 11.18 12.12 27.38
CA ALA A 891 11.18 12.24 28.83
C ALA A 891 10.59 13.58 29.31
N SER A 892 10.38 13.68 30.63
CA SER A 892 9.64 14.70 31.36
C SER A 892 10.05 16.18 31.18
N ARG A 893 10.95 16.54 30.25
CA ARG A 893 11.33 17.92 29.94
C ARG A 893 12.08 18.04 28.60
N LEU A 894 11.65 18.96 27.72
CA LEU A 894 12.42 19.37 26.54
C LEU A 894 13.58 20.31 26.94
N ASP A 895 14.80 20.07 26.43
CA ASP A 895 15.96 20.96 26.61
C ASP A 895 16.20 21.85 25.37
N SER A 896 16.50 23.14 25.62
CA SER A 896 16.81 24.11 24.56
C SER A 896 18.09 23.76 23.83
N LYS A 897 19.07 23.19 24.53
CA LYS A 897 20.36 22.83 23.94
C LYS A 897 20.20 21.69 22.93
N GLU A 898 19.40 20.69 23.25
CA GLU A 898 19.10 19.57 22.34
C GLU A 898 18.42 20.04 21.05
N ILE A 899 17.44 20.94 21.15
CA ILE A 899 16.77 21.52 19.97
C ILE A 899 17.76 22.34 19.12
N VAL A 900 18.65 23.11 19.75
CA VAL A 900 19.68 23.92 19.06
C VAL A 900 20.72 23.06 18.35
N ASP A 901 21.29 22.08 19.05
CA ASP A 901 22.33 21.20 18.50
C ASP A 901 21.77 20.43 17.30
N PHE A 902 20.52 19.96 17.41
CA PHE A 902 19.82 19.35 16.30
C PHE A 902 19.58 20.32 15.14
N ALA A 903 18.98 21.48 15.39
CA ALA A 903 18.62 22.44 14.36
C ALA A 903 19.85 22.88 13.55
N ASN A 904 20.97 23.18 14.21
CA ASN A 904 22.22 23.54 13.55
C ASN A 904 22.81 22.40 12.71
N THR A 905 22.76 21.18 13.23
CA THR A 905 23.18 19.98 12.46
C THR A 905 22.31 19.80 11.22
N ALA A 906 21.00 20.01 11.34
CA ALA A 906 20.06 19.89 10.24
C ALA A 906 20.29 20.98 9.19
N PHE A 907 20.46 22.24 9.61
CA PHE A 907 20.75 23.37 8.72
C PHE A 907 22.05 23.17 7.96
N GLU A 908 23.10 22.67 8.62
CA GLU A 908 24.37 22.36 7.95
C GLU A 908 24.20 21.26 6.90
N ARG A 909 23.52 20.16 7.23
CA ARG A 909 23.31 19.02 6.31
C ARG A 909 22.42 19.37 5.11
N LEU A 910 21.39 20.17 5.32
CA LEU A 910 20.45 20.60 4.29
C LEU A 910 20.91 21.85 3.53
N LEU A 911 22.11 22.36 3.85
CA LEU A 911 22.67 23.60 3.27
C LEU A 911 21.74 24.81 3.46
N ILE A 912 21.02 24.86 4.58
CA ILE A 912 20.10 25.94 4.93
C ILE A 912 20.93 27.07 5.58
N PRO A 913 20.85 28.32 5.10
CA PRO A 913 21.66 29.45 5.61
C PRO A 913 21.10 30.03 6.93
N LEU A 914 20.79 29.16 7.89
CA LEU A 914 20.23 29.50 9.20
C LEU A 914 21.12 28.97 10.33
N GLU A 915 21.06 29.62 11.48
CA GLU A 915 21.69 29.19 12.72
C GLU A 915 20.70 29.30 13.89
N ALA A 916 20.71 28.30 14.78
CA ALA A 916 19.93 28.24 15.99
C ALA A 916 20.81 28.55 17.23
N SER A 917 20.24 29.23 18.21
CA SER A 917 20.89 29.54 19.49
C SER A 917 19.88 29.51 20.64
N VAL A 918 20.32 29.13 21.83
CA VAL A 918 19.48 29.14 23.03
C VAL A 918 19.13 30.59 23.40
N VAL A 919 17.87 30.84 23.76
CA VAL A 919 17.45 32.15 24.29
C VAL A 919 17.73 32.21 25.78
N ASP A 920 18.54 33.18 26.20
CA ASP A 920 18.76 33.45 27.62
C ASP A 920 17.63 34.34 28.18
N PHE A 921 16.79 33.75 29.02
CA PHE A 921 15.71 34.46 29.72
C PHE A 921 16.21 35.60 30.62
N ALA A 922 17.42 35.51 31.16
CA ALA A 922 17.99 36.54 32.03
C ALA A 922 18.38 37.81 31.26
N ALA A 923 18.70 37.68 29.96
CA ALA A 923 19.14 38.78 29.11
C ALA A 923 17.99 39.57 28.47
N ALA A 924 16.81 38.95 28.28
CA ALA A 924 15.66 39.56 27.60
C ALA A 924 14.76 40.42 28.51
N GLY A 925 14.95 40.40 29.83
CA GLY A 925 14.19 41.16 30.81
C GLY A 925 12.80 40.59 31.13
N THR A 926 11.96 40.28 30.13
CA THR A 926 10.64 39.64 30.32
C THR A 926 10.42 38.48 29.34
N PHE A 927 9.58 37.49 29.72
CA PHE A 927 9.19 36.37 28.84
C PHE A 927 8.55 36.86 27.54
N PHE A 928 7.80 37.96 27.64
CA PHE A 928 7.17 38.62 26.52
C PHE A 928 8.18 39.15 25.48
N GLU A 929 9.20 39.89 25.93
CA GLU A 929 10.27 40.39 25.06
C GLU A 929 11.13 39.24 24.50
N ALA A 930 11.32 38.16 25.26
CA ALA A 930 12.02 36.98 24.79
C ALA A 930 11.31 36.32 23.59
N CYS A 931 9.97 36.36 23.53
CA CYS A 931 9.19 35.81 22.43
C CYS A 931 9.15 36.74 21.19
N ARG A 932 9.57 37.99 21.31
CA ARG A 932 9.51 38.97 20.22
C ARG A 932 10.64 38.72 19.22
N ASP A 933 10.26 38.55 17.97
CA ASP A 933 11.15 38.30 16.84
C ASP A 933 11.55 39.60 16.13
N ALA A 934 12.80 39.65 15.66
CA ALA A 934 13.38 40.85 15.05
C ALA A 934 12.93 40.94 13.59
N MET A 935 12.46 42.13 13.20
CA MET A 935 11.90 42.40 11.88
C MET A 935 12.73 43.44 11.13
N VAL A 936 12.98 43.22 9.83
CA VAL A 936 13.50 44.24 8.91
C VAL A 936 12.70 44.18 7.61
N ASN A 937 12.26 45.34 7.13
CA ASN A 937 11.42 45.46 5.92
C ASN A 937 10.18 44.53 5.94
N ASN A 938 9.54 44.40 7.10
CA ASN A 938 8.41 43.48 7.35
C ASN A 938 8.70 41.98 7.14
N LYS A 939 9.96 41.55 7.04
CA LYS A 939 10.36 40.15 7.05
C LYS A 939 11.04 39.77 8.39
N PRO A 940 10.77 38.59 8.95
CA PRO A 940 11.46 38.13 10.16
C PRO A 940 12.93 37.81 9.85
N ILE A 941 13.86 38.47 10.56
CA ILE A 941 15.29 38.10 10.57
C ILE A 941 15.54 37.00 11.60
N THR A 942 14.74 36.98 12.66
CA THR A 942 14.79 35.93 13.68
C THR A 942 13.42 35.32 13.88
N MET A 943 13.38 34.05 14.25
CA MET A 943 12.14 33.31 14.57
C MET A 943 12.35 32.48 15.84
N THR A 944 11.34 32.45 16.72
CA THR A 944 11.44 31.80 18.03
C THR A 944 10.65 30.49 18.08
N LEU A 945 11.29 29.41 18.57
CA LEU A 945 10.66 28.14 18.91
C LEU A 945 10.53 28.00 20.44
N LEU A 946 9.40 27.45 20.87
CA LEU A 946 9.07 27.18 22.26
C LEU A 946 8.85 25.67 22.42
N GLY A 947 9.63 25.02 23.28
CA GLY A 947 9.31 23.69 23.81
C GLY A 947 8.56 23.84 25.12
N TYR A 948 7.42 23.16 25.28
CA TYR A 948 6.54 23.36 26.42
C TYR A 948 5.81 22.09 26.86
N ASP A 949 5.42 22.04 28.13
CA ASP A 949 4.55 21.02 28.72
C ASP A 949 3.10 21.24 28.27
N THR A 950 2.48 20.20 27.72
CA THR A 950 1.12 20.25 27.20
C THR A 950 0.05 20.22 28.29
N GLN A 951 0.38 19.74 29.50
CA GLN A 951 -0.59 19.57 30.60
C GLN A 951 -1.17 20.91 31.08
N PRO A 952 -0.37 21.97 31.35
CA PRO A 952 -0.91 23.25 31.81
C PRO A 952 -1.70 24.02 30.73
N ILE A 953 -1.45 23.74 29.45
CA ILE A 953 -1.99 24.52 28.32
C ILE A 953 -3.22 23.84 27.70
N HIS A 954 -3.17 22.52 27.55
CA HIS A 954 -4.16 21.71 26.86
C HIS A 954 -4.85 20.68 27.75
N GLY A 955 -4.37 20.47 28.99
CA GLY A 955 -4.94 19.53 29.95
C GLY A 955 -4.55 18.07 29.72
N ILE A 956 -3.58 17.80 28.83
CA ILE A 956 -3.12 16.45 28.49
C ILE A 956 -1.64 16.27 28.83
N PRO A 957 -1.20 15.09 29.29
CA PRO A 957 0.20 14.88 29.67
C PRO A 957 1.08 14.72 28.43
N GLY A 958 2.22 15.39 28.41
CA GLY A 958 3.21 15.29 27.32
C GLY A 958 3.91 16.62 27.02
N PHE A 959 4.73 16.65 25.97
CA PHE A 959 5.45 17.85 25.52
C PHE A 959 5.20 18.11 24.04
N SER A 960 5.24 19.39 23.65
CA SER A 960 5.25 19.79 22.24
C SER A 960 6.23 20.93 22.00
N VAL A 961 6.48 21.20 20.73
CA VAL A 961 7.26 22.33 20.26
C VAL A 961 6.37 23.14 19.34
N GLY A 962 6.36 24.46 19.51
CA GLY A 962 5.65 25.36 18.63
C GLY A 962 6.50 26.56 18.24
N VAL A 963 6.21 27.13 17.07
CA VAL A 963 6.85 28.35 16.58
C VAL A 963 6.00 29.55 16.96
N VAL A 964 6.62 30.61 17.46
CA VAL A 964 5.94 31.89 17.68
C VAL A 964 5.47 32.44 16.33
N ASN A 965 4.15 32.65 16.20
CA ASN A 965 3.55 33.23 15.01
C ASN A 965 3.32 34.73 15.15
N ARG A 966 3.00 35.15 16.39
CA ARG A 966 2.65 36.53 16.71
C ARG A 966 2.75 36.77 18.20
N VAL A 967 3.20 37.97 18.56
CA VAL A 967 3.22 38.48 19.93
C VAL A 967 2.43 39.79 19.98
N ARG A 968 1.39 39.86 20.80
CA ARG A 968 0.57 41.08 20.96
C ARG A 968 0.84 41.74 22.30
N ASP A 969 1.25 43.00 22.24
CA ASP A 969 1.43 43.84 23.41
C ASP A 969 0.10 44.48 23.81
N ALA A 970 -0.44 44.08 24.96
CA ALA A 970 -1.65 44.66 25.54
C ALA A 970 -1.46 44.93 27.05
N GLY A 971 -0.22 45.18 27.49
CA GLY A 971 0.12 45.33 28.90
C GLY A 971 -0.14 44.03 29.70
N PRO A 972 -1.04 44.01 30.70
CA PRO A 972 -1.29 42.81 31.52
C PRO A 972 -2.00 41.67 30.78
N ASN A 973 -2.49 41.90 29.55
CA ASN A 973 -3.16 40.89 28.72
C ASN A 973 -2.34 40.52 27.48
N SER A 974 -1.02 40.68 27.52
CA SER A 974 -0.17 40.30 26.38
C SER A 974 -0.28 38.81 26.05
N THR A 975 -0.52 38.50 24.78
CA THR A 975 -0.74 37.14 24.27
C THR A 975 0.33 36.74 23.28
N VAL A 976 0.67 35.45 23.29
CA VAL A 976 1.55 34.81 22.32
C VAL A 976 0.73 33.79 21.54
N GLN A 977 0.75 33.90 20.22
CA GLN A 977 0.18 32.92 19.30
C GLN A 977 1.29 31.98 18.84
N VAL A 978 1.00 30.70 18.86
CA VAL A 978 1.94 29.62 18.53
C VAL A 978 1.35 28.77 17.40
N VAL A 979 2.17 28.42 16.42
CA VAL A 979 1.90 27.34 15.47
C VAL A 979 2.53 26.06 16.01
N ASP A 980 1.72 25.04 16.25
CA ASP A 980 2.16 23.84 16.95
C ASP A 980 2.73 22.75 16.03
N GLY A 981 3.82 22.14 16.45
CA GLY A 981 4.44 21.00 15.77
C GLY A 981 3.65 19.69 15.84
N ASN A 982 2.68 19.58 16.74
CA ASN A 982 1.74 18.46 16.87
C ASN A 982 0.29 18.91 16.64
N GLY A 983 0.05 19.61 15.53
CA GLY A 983 -1.27 20.13 15.19
C GLY A 983 -2.38 19.07 15.07
N CYS A 984 -2.03 17.80 14.86
CA CYS A 984 -2.98 16.68 14.82
C CYS A 984 -3.65 16.42 16.18
N THR A 985 -2.90 16.57 17.28
CA THR A 985 -3.38 16.32 18.65
C THR A 985 -3.81 17.61 19.35
N LEU A 986 -3.09 18.72 19.13
CA LEU A 986 -3.19 19.94 19.94
C LEU A 986 -3.88 21.12 19.23
N GLY A 987 -4.12 21.00 17.93
CA GLY A 987 -4.54 22.12 17.09
C GLY A 987 -3.34 22.81 16.45
N SER A 988 -3.49 23.20 15.18
CA SER A 988 -2.40 23.77 14.38
C SER A 988 -1.95 25.16 14.85
N VAL A 989 -2.87 25.97 15.39
CA VAL A 989 -2.60 27.34 15.86
C VAL A 989 -3.42 27.61 17.11
N TRP A 990 -2.79 28.17 18.15
CA TRP A 990 -3.45 28.56 19.39
C TRP A 990 -2.79 29.77 20.05
N ASP A 991 -3.58 30.52 20.84
CA ASP A 991 -3.13 31.73 21.56
C ASP A 991 -3.25 31.51 23.08
N ARG A 992 -2.27 32.00 23.84
CA ARG A 992 -2.28 32.01 25.31
C ARG A 992 -1.69 33.31 25.87
N LYS A 993 -2.05 33.64 27.12
CA LYS A 993 -1.42 34.75 27.85
C LYS A 993 0.05 34.42 28.10
N ALA A 994 0.92 35.42 27.95
CA ALA A 994 2.36 35.25 28.13
C ALA A 994 2.72 34.66 29.51
N ASP A 995 2.04 35.07 30.58
CA ASP A 995 2.27 34.58 31.94
C ASP A 995 1.84 33.12 32.17
N GLU A 996 0.81 32.66 31.46
CA GLU A 996 0.35 31.27 31.50
C GLU A 996 1.31 30.39 30.70
N LEU A 997 1.69 30.84 29.50
CA LEU A 997 2.64 30.14 28.63
C LEU A 997 4.01 30.00 29.30
N ARG A 998 4.49 31.05 29.98
CA ARG A 998 5.75 31.03 30.73
C ARG A 998 5.85 29.86 31.72
N LYS A 999 4.74 29.46 32.34
CA LYS A 999 4.73 28.37 33.33
C LYS A 999 4.88 26.99 32.68
N ALA A 1000 4.53 26.87 31.40
CA ALA A 1000 4.58 25.62 30.65
C ALA A 1000 5.86 25.49 29.80
N VAL A 1001 6.48 26.60 29.39
CA VAL A 1001 7.68 26.58 28.54
C VAL A 1001 8.88 26.01 29.31
N THR A 1002 9.45 24.94 28.76
CA THR A 1002 10.66 24.27 29.28
C THR A 1002 11.90 24.53 28.44
N ALA A 1003 11.73 24.90 27.16
CA ALA A 1003 12.80 25.20 26.22
C ALA A 1003 12.48 26.40 25.32
N MET A 1004 13.49 27.20 24.97
CA MET A 1004 13.34 28.37 24.09
C MET A 1004 14.54 28.54 23.17
N VAL A 1005 14.29 28.57 21.87
CA VAL A 1005 15.31 28.57 20.82
C VAL A 1005 15.06 29.69 19.83
N ARG A 1006 16.12 30.41 19.46
CA ARG A 1006 16.09 31.44 18.42
C ARG A 1006 16.79 30.96 17.17
N ILE A 1007 16.12 31.09 16.03
CA ILE A 1007 16.69 30.85 14.70
C ILE A 1007 16.94 32.21 14.05
N LYS A 1008 18.09 32.38 13.40
CA LYS A 1008 18.48 33.59 12.66
C LYS A 1008 19.21 33.25 11.37
N ARG A 1009 19.23 34.17 10.41
CA ARG A 1009 20.02 34.01 9.18
C ARG A 1009 21.52 34.05 9.50
N LYS A 1010 22.29 33.10 8.94
CA LYS A 1010 23.74 33.05 9.11
C LYS A 1010 24.36 34.22 8.35
N VAL A 1011 25.08 35.10 9.05
CA VAL A 1011 25.82 36.19 8.41
C VAL A 1011 27.05 35.58 7.76
N THR A 1012 27.06 35.46 6.43
CA THR A 1012 28.26 35.14 5.67
C THR A 1012 29.29 36.24 5.93
N LYS A 1013 30.40 35.89 6.59
CA LYS A 1013 31.59 36.73 6.67
C LYS A 1013 32.37 36.65 5.36
#